data_AF-A0A923PYV2-F1
#
_entry.id   AF-A0A923PYV2-F1
#
_cell.length_a   1.000
_cell.length_b   1.000
_cell.length_c   1.000
_cell.angle_alpha   90.00
_cell.angle_beta   90.00
_cell.angle_gamma   90.00
#
_symmetry.space_group_name_H-M   'P 1'
#
loop_
_entity.id
_entity.type
_entity.pdbx_description
1 polymer ?
#
loop_
_entity_poly.entity_id
_entity_poly.type
_entity_poly.pdbx_seq_one_letter_code
_entity_poly.pdbx_strand_id
1 'polypeptide(L)'
;MPLYLRILPLLFLSLASVSAQTSQLNLSTDLVRLGIAASNLTPNQPTLDAGPLLESGVSYAVKNNLARVIADPGSYYFLSASTTSSGAHAAFSGSTTAPLTINLQGADLYLSHPGLIGIFLTGGNNLTLQNFTVDYLQQSYTQAVVTGVSATLRQIQFTVQPGWQNPSALNALIPTGQAIGYVYVFRNGQPWAGFSRMPAVSPFTDGSVPLTSATTAANVAAIRAGDVVVVEARAGGTGILAVGLTSSTLRNIKIYSGGSGVRLLRCTSSLLDHIVVMPRPGTDRLISTVADGIQPQQLGLNNVIRSCRSIRTGDDGFSPLTFVFGSVQSSTGARSVQVQGDPDTALNGNMPLPNGSNVAFERATDGAIVASAVLVSQASATAVGGLPQMVLTFDRDLPANLTGTWVYSTDASWRGGNLLIERNAVEEQASFRGFSIWGIMNATLYGNYVQRSSATGIDIVHQLRVGDWIVPPVVNLTVINNVIDGTNTAGGENDPLTLAGIQSRATTDTGTPMASGINQNLSLTANFVANPGRSALWIQNMAGAVLDTNYLFNPNDNPALALGVGRFSTAAQALQPLVVLYSQNVSVGTNPIDRASRRAFITDTGFRQLSAYAPGGTFRLSAFNLGTLANASASLTDADGTSWSLTIGTTSTHAVDVALPAGVGLGGAVVFIKAGNASFVGTLFVDNQDNIPSINQATYQVSASTVTAPAAANVVSFLVVTQPGSAYAITAADAFATPSAGGAGTGVLTVSLAANPGATRTTTIKIAGQPITLTQSGAADPVIATAPQSQTTANGSAAVFSVTANGAQSYQWFLNGVALAGQTGSTLTVNGATTANAGTYTVVAKSATGSVTSGGALLTISNLPVVSRLANLSILTNLTDADPLFTVGTVIGGAGTAGSKGLLVRAGGPALAAFGVGGTLSDPTLAVFSGQTVTAANDNWGGTSALNRAFAAVGAFGYSSDSKDAASYNPAMPAGGYTIRVSGVGGATGTVIAELYDSTPASQFTSLTPRLINASVLKKISAGEILTAGFVIAGSASKQVLIRAIGPTLGVNPFNIGGVMSDPKLDLFSEQTVIKSNDNWGGTAALVAANSAVGAFAPSSLTSKDAVLLANLAPGGYTVQVTGVAGASGLTLIEVYEVP
;
A
#
# COMPACT_ATOMS: atom_id res chain seq x y z
N MET A 1 -85.95 10.03 -1.67
CA MET A 1 -86.42 8.74 -2.26
C MET A 1 -87.25 9.06 -3.49
N PRO A 2 -87.32 8.18 -4.51
CA PRO A 2 -86.70 6.83 -4.64
C PRO A 2 -85.18 6.92 -5.00
N LEU A 3 -84.27 5.94 -4.96
CA LEU A 3 -84.21 4.47 -4.68
C LEU A 3 -84.91 3.56 -5.71
N TYR A 4 -84.39 2.43 -6.23
CA TYR A 4 -83.38 1.43 -5.82
C TYR A 4 -82.95 0.64 -7.11
N LEU A 5 -81.98 -0.29 -7.23
CA LEU A 5 -80.85 -0.87 -6.44
C LEU A 5 -80.02 -1.78 -7.41
N ARG A 6 -78.87 -2.33 -6.95
CA ARG A 6 -78.05 -3.46 -7.51
C ARG A 6 -76.95 -3.09 -8.53
N ILE A 7 -75.74 -3.69 -8.53
CA ILE A 7 -75.07 -4.63 -7.60
C ILE A 7 -73.52 -4.50 -7.74
N LEU A 8 -72.75 -4.87 -6.70
CA LEU A 8 -71.27 -5.10 -6.69
C LEU A 8 -71.01 -6.59 -6.34
N PRO A 9 -69.79 -7.19 -6.48
CA PRO A 9 -68.46 -6.56 -6.64
C PRO A 9 -67.51 -7.19 -7.69
N LEU A 10 -66.35 -6.58 -7.91
CA LEU A 10 -65.04 -7.27 -7.91
C LEU A 10 -63.86 -6.27 -7.83
N LEU A 11 -62.70 -6.76 -7.36
CA LEU A 11 -61.47 -5.98 -7.16
C LEU A 11 -60.78 -5.66 -8.50
N PHE A 12 -60.09 -4.51 -8.56
CA PHE A 12 -58.63 -4.53 -8.73
C PHE A 12 -57.99 -3.28 -8.12
N LEU A 13 -56.81 -3.44 -7.52
CA LEU A 13 -56.04 -2.36 -6.91
C LEU A 13 -55.12 -1.67 -7.93
N SER A 14 -54.71 -0.45 -7.57
CA SER A 14 -53.68 0.39 -8.20
C SER A 14 -52.56 -0.36 -8.94
N LEU A 15 -52.47 -0.16 -10.25
CA LEU A 15 -51.19 -0.25 -10.96
C LEU A 15 -50.40 1.03 -10.71
N ALA A 16 -49.44 0.96 -9.79
CA ALA A 16 -48.44 2.01 -9.62
C ALA A 16 -47.55 2.08 -10.88
N SER A 17 -47.03 3.27 -11.19
CA SER A 17 -46.11 3.49 -12.30
C SER A 17 -44.82 2.69 -12.11
N VAL A 18 -44.55 1.75 -13.02
CA VAL A 18 -43.31 0.96 -13.04
C VAL A 18 -42.15 1.88 -13.41
N SER A 19 -41.41 2.34 -12.40
CA SER A 19 -40.12 3.01 -12.60
C SER A 19 -39.12 2.03 -13.23
N ALA A 20 -38.31 2.49 -14.19
CA ALA A 20 -37.23 1.69 -14.74
C ALA A 20 -36.27 1.26 -13.62
N GLN A 21 -36.20 -0.05 -13.35
CA GLN A 21 -35.39 -0.61 -12.28
C GLN A 21 -33.90 -0.51 -12.65
N THR A 22 -33.10 0.12 -11.80
CA THR A 22 -31.66 0.32 -12.04
C THR A 22 -30.95 -1.03 -12.05
N SER A 23 -30.36 -1.42 -13.18
CA SER A 23 -29.67 -2.71 -13.38
C SER A 23 -28.36 -2.88 -12.60
N GLN A 24 -27.96 -1.85 -11.85
CA GLN A 24 -26.80 -1.79 -10.99
C GLN A 24 -27.20 -1.37 -9.57
N LEU A 25 -26.60 -2.01 -8.56
CA LEU A 25 -26.63 -1.60 -7.16
C LEU A 25 -25.27 -1.01 -6.76
N ASN A 26 -25.23 0.17 -6.15
CA ASN A 26 -24.03 0.65 -5.44
C ASN A 26 -24.18 0.47 -3.94
N LEU A 27 -23.38 -0.41 -3.35
CA LEU A 27 -23.36 -0.72 -1.92
C LEU A 27 -23.07 0.53 -1.07
N SER A 28 -22.33 1.50 -1.60
CA SER A 28 -21.93 2.74 -0.92
C SER A 28 -23.02 3.82 -0.89
N THR A 29 -24.07 3.72 -1.72
CA THR A 29 -25.18 4.70 -1.74
C THR A 29 -26.56 4.11 -1.52
N ASP A 30 -26.79 2.85 -1.90
CA ASP A 30 -28.15 2.33 -2.12
C ASP A 30 -28.71 1.45 -1.00
N LEU A 31 -27.89 0.90 -0.10
CA LEU A 31 -28.36 -0.08 0.88
C LEU A 31 -29.42 0.49 1.83
N VAL A 32 -29.22 1.72 2.34
CA VAL A 32 -30.22 2.44 3.14
C VAL A 32 -31.39 2.89 2.27
N ARG A 33 -31.10 3.43 1.08
CA ARG A 33 -32.08 3.98 0.13
C ARG A 33 -33.11 2.94 -0.33
N LEU A 34 -32.71 1.68 -0.41
CA LEU A 34 -33.54 0.54 -0.85
C LEU A 34 -34.02 -0.34 0.33
N GLY A 35 -33.72 0.03 1.58
CA GLY A 35 -34.11 -0.73 2.78
C GLY A 35 -33.44 -2.09 2.92
N ILE A 36 -32.24 -2.26 2.32
CA ILE A 36 -31.46 -3.50 2.33
C ILE A 36 -30.69 -3.65 3.65
N ALA A 37 -30.16 -2.55 4.18
CA ALA A 37 -29.44 -2.52 5.45
C ALA A 37 -29.60 -1.18 6.16
N ALA A 38 -29.30 -1.14 7.46
CA ALA A 38 -29.36 0.07 8.29
C ALA A 38 -28.19 1.06 8.04
N SER A 39 -27.25 0.73 7.15
CA SER A 39 -26.11 1.56 6.78
C SER A 39 -25.63 1.22 5.37
N ASN A 40 -25.01 2.19 4.69
CA ASN A 40 -24.34 1.97 3.41
C ASN A 40 -22.90 1.48 3.62
N LEU A 41 -22.37 0.73 2.65
CA LEU A 41 -20.97 0.29 2.63
C LEU A 41 -20.04 1.47 2.29
N THR A 42 -19.84 2.33 3.28
CA THR A 42 -19.12 3.60 3.16
C THR A 42 -17.60 3.35 3.21
N PRO A 43 -16.81 3.79 2.22
CA PRO A 43 -15.37 3.55 2.21
C PRO A 43 -14.64 4.25 3.35
N ASN A 44 -13.49 3.71 3.71
CA ASN A 44 -12.53 4.26 4.68
C ASN A 44 -13.09 4.40 6.11
N GLN A 45 -13.94 3.46 6.53
CA GLN A 45 -14.55 3.42 7.88
C GLN A 45 -14.05 2.19 8.69
N PRO A 46 -12.97 2.30 9.49
CA PRO A 46 -12.38 1.17 10.23
C PRO A 46 -13.30 0.48 11.25
N THR A 47 -14.40 1.13 11.63
CA THR A 47 -15.39 0.63 12.61
C THR A 47 -16.68 0.12 11.97
N LEU A 48 -16.79 0.14 10.64
CA LEU A 48 -17.96 -0.33 9.90
C LEU A 48 -17.67 -1.71 9.32
N ASP A 49 -18.46 -2.72 9.73
CA ASP A 49 -18.30 -4.06 9.19
C ASP A 49 -18.88 -4.18 7.77
N ALA A 50 -18.00 -4.48 6.81
CA ALA A 50 -18.32 -4.66 5.41
C ALA A 50 -18.97 -6.01 5.09
N GLY A 51 -18.76 -7.05 5.90
CA GLY A 51 -19.20 -8.42 5.62
C GLY A 51 -20.72 -8.52 5.45
N PRO A 52 -21.52 -8.19 6.49
CA PRO A 52 -22.98 -8.25 6.42
C PRO A 52 -23.59 -7.34 5.33
N LEU A 53 -22.96 -6.20 5.04
CA LEU A 53 -23.40 -5.24 4.03
C LEU A 53 -23.18 -5.77 2.61
N LEU A 54 -22.03 -6.40 2.35
CA LEU A 54 -21.74 -7.08 1.08
C LEU A 54 -22.68 -8.27 0.87
N GLU A 55 -22.88 -9.11 1.90
CA GLU A 55 -23.79 -10.26 1.84
C GLU A 55 -25.23 -9.83 1.53
N SER A 56 -25.75 -8.83 2.23
CA SER A 56 -27.11 -8.32 2.03
C SER A 56 -27.29 -7.67 0.66
N GLY A 57 -26.29 -6.89 0.20
CA GLY A 57 -26.31 -6.28 -1.12
C GLY A 57 -26.25 -7.26 -2.28
N VAL A 58 -25.38 -8.28 -2.21
CA VAL A 58 -25.33 -9.36 -3.20
C VAL A 58 -26.61 -10.18 -3.16
N SER A 59 -27.11 -10.55 -1.98
CA SER A 59 -28.37 -11.28 -1.83
C SER A 59 -29.56 -10.53 -2.41
N TYR A 60 -29.61 -9.20 -2.24
CA TYR A 60 -30.61 -8.35 -2.89
C TYR A 60 -30.45 -8.32 -4.42
N ALA A 61 -29.22 -8.16 -4.92
CA ALA A 61 -28.95 -8.15 -6.36
C ALA A 61 -29.36 -9.46 -7.04
N VAL A 62 -29.04 -10.61 -6.42
CA VAL A 62 -29.46 -11.95 -6.84
C VAL A 62 -30.98 -12.06 -6.88
N LYS A 63 -31.66 -11.71 -5.77
CA LYS A 63 -33.12 -11.78 -5.64
C LYS A 63 -33.87 -10.90 -6.67
N ASN A 64 -33.26 -9.80 -7.11
CA ASN A 64 -33.85 -8.84 -8.05
C ASN A 64 -33.30 -8.97 -9.48
N ASN A 65 -32.47 -9.97 -9.78
CA ASN A 65 -31.81 -10.17 -11.09
C ASN A 65 -31.04 -8.92 -11.59
N LEU A 66 -30.37 -8.21 -10.70
CA LEU A 66 -29.52 -7.07 -11.08
C LEU A 66 -28.23 -7.57 -11.76
N ALA A 67 -27.83 -6.91 -12.85
CA ALA A 67 -26.66 -7.32 -13.63
C ALA A 67 -25.32 -6.96 -12.96
N ARG A 68 -25.30 -5.96 -12.07
CA ARG A 68 -24.07 -5.44 -11.47
C ARG A 68 -24.22 -5.00 -10.01
N VAL A 69 -23.22 -5.32 -9.21
CA VAL A 69 -22.97 -4.76 -7.88
C VAL A 69 -21.63 -4.03 -7.91
N ILE A 70 -21.60 -2.81 -7.36
CA ILE A 70 -20.37 -2.05 -7.14
C ILE A 70 -20.28 -1.56 -5.69
N ALA A 71 -19.06 -1.24 -5.27
CA ALA A 71 -18.78 -0.34 -4.16
C ALA A 71 -17.88 0.80 -4.69
N ASP A 72 -17.82 1.91 -3.98
CA ASP A 72 -16.92 3.03 -4.34
C ASP A 72 -15.45 2.68 -3.99
N PRO A 73 -14.45 3.27 -4.67
CA PRO A 73 -13.05 2.99 -4.36
C PRO A 73 -12.64 3.42 -2.93
N GLY A 74 -12.05 2.51 -2.16
CA GLY A 74 -11.54 2.80 -0.82
C GLY A 74 -11.24 1.54 0.00
N SER A 75 -10.97 1.72 1.31
CA SER A 75 -10.73 0.63 2.25
C SER A 75 -12.02 0.16 2.94
N TYR A 76 -12.24 -1.14 2.99
CA TYR A 76 -13.37 -1.80 3.66
C TYR A 76 -12.87 -2.81 4.70
N TYR A 77 -13.56 -2.91 5.83
CA TYR A 77 -13.10 -3.65 7.00
C TYR A 77 -14.12 -4.72 7.36
N PHE A 78 -13.69 -5.98 7.44
CA PHE A 78 -14.54 -7.12 7.76
C PHE A 78 -14.21 -7.57 9.18
N LEU A 79 -15.13 -7.31 10.12
CA LEU A 79 -14.83 -7.26 11.55
C LEU A 79 -15.36 -8.47 12.32
N SER A 80 -16.43 -9.11 11.86
CA SER A 80 -16.97 -10.35 12.39
C SER A 80 -16.83 -11.53 11.42
N ALA A 81 -17.16 -12.72 11.93
CA ALA A 81 -17.54 -13.83 11.07
C ALA A 81 -18.88 -13.53 10.39
N SER A 82 -19.07 -14.12 9.20
CA SER A 82 -20.30 -14.10 8.43
C SER A 82 -21.45 -14.78 9.17
N THR A 83 -22.65 -14.19 9.07
CA THR A 83 -23.89 -14.77 9.60
C THR A 83 -24.44 -15.92 8.76
N THR A 84 -23.98 -16.07 7.52
CA THR A 84 -24.37 -17.16 6.62
C THR A 84 -23.33 -18.29 6.55
N SER A 85 -22.06 -18.02 6.89
CA SER A 85 -21.05 -19.07 7.14
C SER A 85 -19.98 -18.63 8.15
N SER A 86 -20.07 -19.13 9.39
CA SER A 86 -19.20 -18.73 10.50
C SER A 86 -17.71 -19.05 10.34
N GLY A 87 -17.29 -19.71 9.25
CA GLY A 87 -15.89 -19.93 8.87
C GLY A 87 -15.31 -18.88 7.92
N ALA A 88 -16.07 -17.86 7.53
CA ALA A 88 -15.67 -16.79 6.62
C ALA A 88 -16.00 -15.40 7.17
N HIS A 89 -15.40 -14.35 6.62
CA HIS A 89 -15.77 -12.94 6.89
C HIS A 89 -16.97 -12.49 6.04
N ALA A 90 -17.02 -12.93 4.78
CA ALA A 90 -18.19 -12.78 3.92
C ALA A 90 -18.46 -14.08 3.15
N ALA A 91 -19.70 -14.55 3.17
CA ALA A 91 -20.13 -15.73 2.43
C ALA A 91 -21.41 -15.45 1.63
N PHE A 92 -21.41 -15.80 0.34
CA PHE A 92 -22.60 -15.60 -0.51
C PHE A 92 -22.62 -16.52 -1.73
N SER A 93 -23.81 -16.66 -2.31
CA SER A 93 -24.01 -17.30 -3.61
C SER A 93 -24.33 -16.25 -4.66
N GLY A 94 -23.64 -16.30 -5.79
CA GLY A 94 -23.97 -15.55 -7.01
C GLY A 94 -24.82 -16.35 -7.98
N SER A 95 -25.71 -17.22 -7.50
CA SER A 95 -26.54 -18.09 -8.34
C SER A 95 -27.76 -17.34 -8.89
N THR A 96 -27.60 -16.75 -10.07
CA THR A 96 -28.65 -16.01 -10.80
C THR A 96 -29.02 -16.69 -12.13
N THR A 97 -30.20 -16.36 -12.66
CA THR A 97 -30.62 -16.77 -14.01
C THR A 97 -29.99 -15.91 -15.13
N ALA A 98 -29.55 -14.68 -14.78
CA ALA A 98 -28.82 -13.77 -15.65
C ALA A 98 -27.39 -13.53 -15.10
N PRO A 99 -26.40 -13.14 -15.93
CA PRO A 99 -25.04 -12.87 -15.45
C PRO A 99 -24.97 -11.74 -14.41
N LEU A 100 -24.15 -11.92 -13.37
CA LEU A 100 -23.96 -10.96 -12.29
C LEU A 100 -22.47 -10.55 -12.19
N THR A 101 -22.18 -9.26 -12.23
CA THR A 101 -20.83 -8.72 -12.03
C THR A 101 -20.71 -7.98 -10.70
N ILE A 102 -19.90 -8.49 -9.78
CA ILE A 102 -19.45 -7.81 -8.56
C ILE A 102 -18.10 -7.17 -8.86
N ASN A 103 -18.05 -5.84 -8.91
CA ASN A 103 -16.85 -5.07 -9.26
C ASN A 103 -16.60 -4.01 -8.18
N LEU A 104 -15.61 -4.26 -7.32
CA LEU A 104 -15.29 -3.43 -6.16
C LEU A 104 -14.30 -2.30 -6.48
N GLN A 105 -14.12 -1.97 -7.77
CA GLN A 105 -13.45 -0.77 -8.28
C GLN A 105 -12.02 -0.48 -7.77
N GLY A 106 -11.30 -1.51 -7.32
CA GLY A 106 -9.94 -1.38 -6.79
C GLY A 106 -9.88 -1.14 -5.28
N ALA A 107 -10.95 -1.44 -4.55
CA ALA A 107 -11.00 -1.34 -3.10
C ALA A 107 -10.00 -2.28 -2.39
N ASP A 108 -9.58 -1.90 -1.18
CA ASP A 108 -8.80 -2.75 -0.28
C ASP A 108 -9.73 -3.41 0.75
N LEU A 109 -9.71 -4.74 0.87
CA LEU A 109 -10.50 -5.50 1.84
C LEU A 109 -9.61 -5.96 3.01
N TYR A 110 -9.80 -5.36 4.18
CA TYR A 110 -9.05 -5.66 5.40
C TYR A 110 -9.85 -6.61 6.30
N LEU A 111 -9.28 -7.77 6.58
CA LEU A 111 -9.90 -8.89 7.29
C LEU A 111 -9.39 -8.95 8.74
N SER A 112 -10.30 -8.98 9.72
CA SER A 112 -9.91 -8.92 11.14
C SER A 112 -9.27 -10.19 11.69
N HIS A 113 -9.66 -11.38 11.21
CA HIS A 113 -9.35 -12.64 11.89
C HIS A 113 -8.62 -13.66 11.00
N PRO A 114 -7.31 -13.92 11.18
CA PRO A 114 -6.53 -14.79 10.29
C PRO A 114 -7.02 -16.25 10.21
N GLY A 115 -7.82 -16.73 11.16
CA GLY A 115 -8.44 -18.05 11.12
C GLY A 115 -9.63 -18.19 10.16
N LEU A 116 -10.27 -17.08 9.74
CA LEU A 116 -11.46 -17.10 8.88
C LEU A 116 -11.11 -16.89 7.40
N ILE A 117 -11.84 -17.56 6.51
CA ILE A 117 -11.80 -17.30 5.06
C ILE A 117 -12.14 -15.82 4.80
N GLY A 118 -11.51 -15.20 3.79
CA GLY A 118 -11.89 -13.85 3.37
C GLY A 118 -13.27 -13.83 2.72
N ILE A 119 -13.34 -14.25 1.46
CA ILE A 119 -14.61 -14.39 0.71
C ILE A 119 -14.88 -15.87 0.43
N PHE A 120 -16.07 -16.35 0.81
CA PHE A 120 -16.56 -17.70 0.52
C PHE A 120 -17.71 -17.65 -0.50
N LEU A 121 -17.43 -18.09 -1.73
CA LEU A 121 -18.39 -18.15 -2.83
C LEU A 121 -18.95 -19.56 -2.98
N THR A 122 -20.27 -19.70 -3.12
CA THR A 122 -20.93 -21.00 -3.31
C THR A 122 -21.89 -21.02 -4.50
N GLY A 123 -21.80 -22.05 -5.35
CA GLY A 123 -22.82 -22.41 -6.34
C GLY A 123 -23.18 -21.35 -7.41
N GLY A 124 -22.35 -20.32 -7.58
CA GLY A 124 -22.61 -19.23 -8.53
C GLY A 124 -22.54 -19.69 -9.99
N ASN A 125 -23.40 -19.10 -10.84
CA ASN A 125 -23.47 -19.39 -12.27
C ASN A 125 -23.41 -18.08 -13.04
N ASN A 126 -22.50 -17.96 -14.02
CA ASN A 126 -22.22 -16.70 -14.74
C ASN A 126 -21.89 -15.51 -13.81
N LEU A 127 -21.23 -15.76 -12.68
CA LEU A 127 -20.76 -14.75 -11.74
C LEU A 127 -19.40 -14.21 -12.18
N THR A 128 -19.21 -12.89 -12.18
CA THR A 128 -17.88 -12.26 -12.27
C THR A 128 -17.60 -11.52 -10.96
N LEU A 129 -16.48 -11.82 -10.30
CA LEU A 129 -15.97 -11.11 -9.13
C LEU A 129 -14.62 -10.49 -9.46
N GLN A 130 -14.47 -9.17 -9.31
CA GLN A 130 -13.27 -8.47 -9.80
C GLN A 130 -12.92 -7.15 -9.09
N ASN A 131 -11.66 -6.73 -9.29
CA ASN A 131 -11.10 -5.42 -8.94
C ASN A 131 -11.08 -5.12 -7.43
N PHE A 132 -10.22 -5.78 -6.65
CA PHE A 132 -9.94 -5.44 -5.25
C PHE A 132 -8.63 -6.07 -4.75
N THR A 133 -8.19 -5.67 -3.57
CA THR A 133 -7.13 -6.33 -2.81
C THR A 133 -7.71 -7.01 -1.56
N VAL A 134 -7.03 -8.04 -1.05
CA VAL A 134 -7.39 -8.75 0.19
C VAL A 134 -6.17 -8.77 1.11
N ASP A 135 -6.34 -8.34 2.34
CA ASP A 135 -5.30 -8.36 3.38
C ASP A 135 -5.89 -8.75 4.73
N TYR A 136 -5.12 -9.46 5.55
CA TYR A 136 -5.47 -9.67 6.96
C TYR A 136 -4.79 -8.62 7.84
N LEU A 137 -5.50 -8.10 8.85
CA LEU A 137 -4.96 -7.11 9.79
C LEU A 137 -3.94 -7.76 10.74
N GLN A 138 -4.27 -8.93 11.29
CA GLN A 138 -3.34 -9.80 12.01
C GLN A 138 -2.91 -10.96 11.11
N GLN A 139 -1.61 -11.25 11.02
CA GLN A 139 -1.09 -12.31 10.16
C GLN A 139 -1.17 -13.69 10.83
N SER A 140 -1.11 -14.77 10.05
CA SER A 140 -0.89 -16.15 10.52
C SER A 140 0.60 -16.50 10.75
N TYR A 141 1.47 -15.50 10.68
CA TYR A 141 2.92 -15.60 10.83
C TYR A 141 3.50 -14.37 11.56
N THR A 142 4.79 -14.41 11.85
CA THR A 142 5.55 -13.29 12.42
C THR A 142 6.97 -13.23 11.87
N GLN A 143 7.62 -12.07 11.99
CA GLN A 143 9.00 -11.84 11.53
C GLN A 143 9.91 -11.45 12.70
N ALA A 144 11.11 -12.01 12.75
CA ALA A 144 12.07 -11.76 13.82
C ALA A 144 13.51 -11.73 13.29
N VAL A 145 14.35 -10.87 13.83
CA VAL A 145 15.79 -10.82 13.49
C VAL A 145 16.51 -11.87 14.31
N VAL A 146 17.29 -12.74 13.66
CA VAL A 146 18.10 -13.75 14.32
C VAL A 146 19.18 -13.07 15.17
N THR A 147 19.27 -13.46 16.43
CA THR A 147 20.30 -13.01 17.38
C THR A 147 21.36 -14.09 17.61
N GLY A 148 21.02 -15.36 17.43
CA GLY A 148 21.91 -16.50 17.58
C GLY A 148 21.28 -17.82 17.13
N VAL A 149 22.08 -18.88 17.13
CA VAL A 149 21.63 -20.24 16.82
C VAL A 149 22.34 -21.27 17.68
N SER A 150 21.64 -22.34 18.05
CA SER A 150 22.21 -23.52 18.69
C SER A 150 22.03 -24.72 17.77
N ALA A 151 23.07 -25.04 17.00
CA ALA A 151 23.08 -26.17 16.07
C ALA A 151 22.82 -27.52 16.78
N THR A 152 23.38 -27.69 17.98
CA THR A 152 23.20 -28.89 18.82
C THR A 152 21.75 -29.09 19.28
N LEU A 153 21.06 -27.99 19.61
CA LEU A 153 19.64 -28.00 20.01
C LEU A 153 18.67 -27.82 18.83
N ARG A 154 19.18 -27.66 17.61
CA ARG A 154 18.42 -27.24 16.41
C ARG A 154 17.52 -26.01 16.66
N GLN A 155 18.04 -25.02 17.39
CA GLN A 155 17.25 -23.88 17.87
C GLN A 155 17.72 -22.58 17.21
N ILE A 156 16.79 -21.76 16.76
CA ILE A 156 17.05 -20.38 16.33
C ILE A 156 16.64 -19.44 17.48
N GLN A 157 17.51 -18.49 17.81
CA GLN A 157 17.26 -17.43 18.79
C GLN A 157 17.09 -16.11 18.04
N PHE A 158 16.14 -15.28 18.47
CA PHE A 158 15.77 -14.08 17.73
C PHE A 158 15.22 -12.97 18.63
N THR A 159 14.96 -11.81 18.03
CA THR A 159 14.15 -10.73 18.60
C THR A 159 13.09 -10.35 17.57
N VAL A 160 11.82 -10.36 17.98
CA VAL A 160 10.67 -10.03 17.12
C VAL A 160 10.84 -8.60 16.57
N GLN A 161 10.54 -8.41 15.28
CA GLN A 161 10.64 -7.09 14.66
C GLN A 161 9.54 -6.15 15.23
N PRO A 162 9.79 -4.83 15.31
CA PRO A 162 8.74 -3.87 15.68
C PRO A 162 7.46 -4.05 14.84
N GLY A 163 6.30 -3.81 15.45
CA GLY A 163 4.99 -3.99 14.80
C GLY A 163 4.55 -5.45 14.59
N TRP A 164 5.43 -6.44 14.76
CA TRP A 164 5.08 -7.86 14.63
C TRP A 164 4.65 -8.49 15.96
N GLN A 165 3.76 -9.48 15.88
CA GLN A 165 3.27 -10.23 17.04
C GLN A 165 4.30 -11.22 17.57
N ASN A 166 4.28 -11.48 18.87
CA ASN A 166 5.12 -12.52 19.46
C ASN A 166 4.77 -13.93 18.91
N PRO A 167 5.74 -14.80 18.62
CA PRO A 167 5.48 -16.16 18.14
C PRO A 167 4.52 -16.98 19.01
N SER A 168 4.52 -16.78 20.34
CA SER A 168 3.58 -17.50 21.21
C SER A 168 2.10 -17.19 20.93
N ALA A 169 1.78 -16.03 20.35
CA ALA A 169 0.43 -15.68 19.95
C ALA A 169 -0.08 -16.54 18.78
N LEU A 170 0.81 -17.00 17.91
CA LEU A 170 0.47 -17.89 16.79
C LEU A 170 -0.04 -19.26 17.27
N ASN A 171 0.31 -19.70 18.48
CA ASN A 171 -0.17 -20.95 19.05
C ASN A 171 -1.71 -21.00 19.17
N ALA A 172 -2.39 -19.85 19.25
CA ALA A 172 -3.85 -19.79 19.27
C ALA A 172 -4.50 -20.10 17.91
N LEU A 173 -3.72 -20.10 16.81
CA LEU A 173 -4.18 -20.46 15.47
C LEU A 173 -3.89 -21.93 15.13
N ILE A 174 -3.00 -22.59 15.86
CA ILE A 174 -2.59 -23.99 15.63
C ILE A 174 -3.66 -24.93 16.19
N PRO A 175 -4.31 -25.79 15.38
CA PRO A 175 -5.29 -26.76 15.85
C PRO A 175 -4.74 -27.72 16.91
N THR A 176 -5.55 -28.02 17.92
CA THR A 176 -5.21 -28.92 19.03
C THR A 176 -4.69 -30.27 18.53
N GLY A 177 -3.39 -30.53 18.76
CA GLY A 177 -2.70 -31.76 18.34
C GLY A 177 -1.74 -31.59 17.16
N GLN A 178 -1.75 -30.46 16.44
CA GLN A 178 -0.77 -30.19 15.39
C GLN A 178 0.57 -29.75 16.00
N ALA A 179 1.55 -30.66 16.00
CA ALA A 179 2.84 -30.50 16.70
C ALA A 179 3.90 -29.67 15.94
N ILE A 180 3.59 -29.16 14.74
CA ILE A 180 4.53 -28.41 13.90
C ILE A 180 3.91 -27.20 13.18
N GLY A 181 4.73 -26.17 13.00
CA GLY A 181 4.59 -25.16 11.94
C GLY A 181 5.90 -25.03 11.18
N TYR A 182 6.16 -23.91 10.50
CA TYR A 182 7.37 -23.72 9.68
C TYR A 182 8.13 -22.43 9.94
N VAL A 183 9.42 -22.44 9.57
CA VAL A 183 10.34 -21.31 9.62
C VAL A 183 11.06 -21.17 8.28
N TYR A 184 11.14 -19.93 7.78
CA TYR A 184 11.83 -19.54 6.56
C TYR A 184 12.95 -18.55 6.90
N VAL A 185 14.09 -18.62 6.20
CA VAL A 185 15.23 -17.71 6.43
C VAL A 185 15.41 -16.76 5.26
N PHE A 186 15.48 -15.47 5.57
CA PHE A 186 15.71 -14.39 4.63
C PHE A 186 17.02 -13.67 4.96
N ARG A 187 17.84 -13.42 3.94
CA ARG A 187 19.14 -12.74 4.06
C ARG A 187 19.16 -11.57 3.09
N ASN A 188 19.37 -10.35 3.58
CA ASN A 188 19.34 -9.11 2.79
C ASN A 188 18.04 -8.96 1.96
N GLY A 189 16.89 -9.22 2.60
CA GLY A 189 15.55 -9.11 2.02
C GLY A 189 15.12 -10.24 1.08
N GLN A 190 16.00 -11.21 0.86
CA GLN A 190 15.82 -12.27 -0.13
C GLN A 190 15.69 -13.65 0.56
N PRO A 191 14.84 -14.55 0.02
CA PRO A 191 14.83 -15.95 0.45
C PRO A 191 16.24 -16.53 0.34
N TRP A 192 16.76 -17.07 1.44
CA TRP A 192 18.11 -17.61 1.41
C TRP A 192 18.09 -19.05 0.87
N ALA A 193 18.56 -19.19 -0.37
CA ALA A 193 18.68 -20.42 -1.14
C ALA A 193 19.49 -21.58 -0.50
N GLY A 194 19.98 -21.44 0.74
CA GLY A 194 20.44 -22.60 1.50
C GLY A 194 19.31 -23.56 1.82
N PHE A 195 18.15 -23.05 2.28
CA PHE A 195 17.08 -23.86 2.88
C PHE A 195 15.72 -23.60 2.24
N SER A 196 14.91 -24.66 2.25
CA SER A 196 13.46 -24.62 2.07
C SER A 196 12.80 -24.37 3.45
N ARG A 197 11.49 -24.60 3.57
CA ARG A 197 10.80 -24.54 4.87
C ARG A 197 11.40 -25.51 5.90
N MET A 198 11.75 -25.00 7.07
CA MET A 198 12.24 -25.79 8.21
C MET A 198 11.09 -26.04 9.20
N PRO A 199 10.77 -27.28 9.62
CA PRO A 199 9.63 -27.50 10.50
C PRO A 199 9.99 -27.13 11.93
N ALA A 200 9.25 -26.20 12.52
CA ALA A 200 9.35 -25.80 13.91
C ALA A 200 8.41 -26.63 14.79
N VAL A 201 8.85 -26.98 16.00
CA VAL A 201 8.03 -27.66 17.01
C VAL A 201 7.13 -26.63 17.69
N SER A 202 5.83 -26.91 17.76
CA SER A 202 4.86 -26.13 18.55
C SER A 202 4.78 -26.68 20.00
N PRO A 203 4.41 -25.87 21.01
CA PRO A 203 4.12 -24.43 20.93
C PRO A 203 5.39 -23.56 20.83
N PHE A 204 5.29 -22.44 20.11
CA PHE A 204 6.39 -21.49 19.92
C PHE A 204 6.63 -20.61 21.16
N THR A 205 7.85 -20.08 21.28
CA THR A 205 8.28 -19.18 22.37
C THR A 205 8.83 -17.85 21.82
N ASP A 206 8.85 -16.81 22.65
CA ASP A 206 9.02 -15.43 22.16
C ASP A 206 10.47 -14.99 21.90
N GLY A 207 11.45 -15.75 22.39
CA GLY A 207 12.88 -15.51 22.13
C GLY A 207 13.56 -16.61 21.31
N SER A 208 12.87 -17.71 21.02
CA SER A 208 13.45 -18.83 20.28
C SER A 208 12.42 -19.77 19.65
N VAL A 209 12.83 -20.46 18.59
CA VAL A 209 12.07 -21.56 17.99
C VAL A 209 12.95 -22.81 17.86
N PRO A 210 12.56 -23.95 18.46
CA PRO A 210 13.19 -25.24 18.22
C PRO A 210 12.68 -25.86 16.91
N LEU A 211 13.58 -26.44 16.14
CA LEU A 211 13.28 -27.12 14.87
C LEU A 211 13.29 -28.64 15.06
N THR A 212 12.49 -29.34 14.26
CA THR A 212 12.41 -30.80 14.27
C THR A 212 13.72 -31.46 13.82
N SER A 213 13.86 -32.76 14.04
CA SER A 213 15.03 -33.54 13.63
C SER A 213 15.30 -33.55 12.12
N ALA A 214 14.30 -33.20 11.29
CA ALA A 214 14.43 -33.03 9.85
C ALA A 214 15.46 -31.96 9.49
N THR A 215 15.46 -30.81 10.19
CA THR A 215 16.48 -29.79 9.96
C THR A 215 17.82 -30.23 10.54
N THR A 216 18.85 -30.31 9.71
CA THR A 216 20.20 -30.71 10.13
C THR A 216 20.91 -29.63 10.95
N ALA A 217 21.79 -30.05 11.85
CA ALA A 217 22.61 -29.13 12.64
C ALA A 217 23.52 -28.24 11.76
N ALA A 218 23.97 -28.76 10.61
CA ALA A 218 24.74 -28.00 9.63
C ALA A 218 23.93 -26.85 9.00
N ASN A 219 22.64 -27.09 8.71
CA ASN A 219 21.75 -26.06 8.20
C ASN A 219 21.54 -24.95 9.25
N VAL A 220 21.18 -25.34 10.49
CA VAL A 220 21.04 -24.38 11.60
C VAL A 220 22.31 -23.56 11.83
N ALA A 221 23.49 -24.17 11.74
CA ALA A 221 24.78 -23.50 11.94
C ALA A 221 25.16 -22.45 10.86
N ALA A 222 24.50 -22.48 9.69
CA ALA A 222 24.81 -21.56 8.59
C ALA A 222 23.85 -20.35 8.49
N ILE A 223 22.80 -20.33 9.33
CA ILE A 223 22.01 -19.13 9.66
C ILE A 223 22.90 -18.19 10.49
N ARG A 224 22.75 -16.88 10.32
CA ARG A 224 23.60 -15.84 10.92
C ARG A 224 22.78 -14.86 11.73
N ALA A 225 23.39 -14.29 12.77
CA ALA A 225 22.83 -13.12 13.42
C ALA A 225 22.65 -11.98 12.39
N GLY A 226 21.50 -11.31 12.40
CA GLY A 226 21.11 -10.33 11.39
C GLY A 226 20.39 -10.88 10.15
N ASP A 227 20.29 -12.20 9.98
CA ASP A 227 19.26 -12.77 9.09
C ASP A 227 17.86 -12.50 9.70
N VAL A 228 16.82 -12.50 8.86
CA VAL A 228 15.42 -12.43 9.31
C VAL A 228 14.79 -13.81 9.16
N VAL A 229 14.11 -14.29 10.21
CA VAL A 229 13.26 -15.48 10.13
C VAL A 229 11.79 -15.07 10.09
N VAL A 230 11.04 -15.78 9.25
CA VAL A 230 9.57 -15.78 9.29
C VAL A 230 9.12 -17.07 9.96
N VAL A 231 8.29 -16.98 11.00
CA VAL A 231 7.74 -18.13 11.75
C VAL A 231 6.23 -18.16 11.51
N GLU A 232 5.68 -19.29 11.08
CA GLU A 232 4.25 -19.44 10.76
C GLU A 232 3.53 -20.51 11.59
N ALA A 233 2.22 -20.31 11.80
CA ALA A 233 1.34 -21.27 12.45
C ALA A 233 0.98 -22.49 11.57
N ARG A 234 1.32 -22.47 10.28
CA ARG A 234 0.77 -23.34 9.22
C ARG A 234 -0.76 -23.44 9.20
N ALA A 235 -1.44 -22.40 9.67
CA ALA A 235 -2.89 -22.33 9.82
C ALA A 235 -3.42 -20.95 9.39
N GLY A 236 -4.68 -20.90 8.96
CA GLY A 236 -5.36 -19.67 8.58
C GLY A 236 -6.38 -19.87 7.45
N GLY A 237 -7.27 -18.89 7.27
CA GLY A 237 -8.28 -18.93 6.22
C GLY A 237 -7.73 -18.60 4.84
N THR A 238 -8.29 -19.21 3.80
CA THR A 238 -8.00 -18.84 2.40
C THR A 238 -8.53 -17.44 2.10
N GLY A 239 -7.80 -16.62 1.35
CA GLY A 239 -8.25 -15.28 0.95
C GLY A 239 -9.56 -15.31 0.16
N ILE A 240 -9.67 -16.21 -0.83
CA ILE A 240 -10.94 -16.56 -1.49
C ILE A 240 -11.11 -18.07 -1.61
N LEU A 241 -12.19 -18.61 -1.05
CA LEU A 241 -12.67 -19.97 -1.31
C LEU A 241 -13.86 -19.91 -2.26
N ALA A 242 -13.78 -20.58 -3.41
CA ALA A 242 -14.88 -20.69 -4.37
C ALA A 242 -15.28 -22.16 -4.58
N VAL A 243 -16.55 -22.49 -4.31
CA VAL A 243 -17.05 -23.88 -4.35
C VAL A 243 -18.20 -24.01 -5.33
N GLY A 244 -18.06 -24.90 -6.32
CA GLY A 244 -19.11 -25.26 -7.27
C GLY A 244 -19.51 -24.13 -8.23
N LEU A 245 -18.61 -23.19 -8.53
CA LEU A 245 -18.89 -22.14 -9.52
C LEU A 245 -18.94 -22.73 -10.93
N THR A 246 -19.89 -22.26 -11.74
CA THR A 246 -20.05 -22.60 -13.16
C THR A 246 -19.96 -21.35 -14.03
N SER A 247 -19.26 -21.42 -15.16
CA SER A 247 -19.17 -20.32 -16.14
C SER A 247 -18.77 -18.96 -15.55
N SER A 248 -17.98 -18.97 -14.48
CA SER A 248 -17.75 -17.80 -13.62
C SER A 248 -16.31 -17.29 -13.71
N THR A 249 -16.08 -16.00 -13.43
CA THR A 249 -14.76 -15.34 -13.52
C THR A 249 -14.34 -14.73 -12.19
N LEU A 250 -13.10 -14.98 -11.77
CA LEU A 250 -12.40 -14.17 -10.76
C LEU A 250 -11.29 -13.40 -11.49
N ARG A 251 -11.29 -12.06 -11.43
CA ARG A 251 -10.39 -11.22 -12.26
C ARG A 251 -9.77 -10.03 -11.51
N ASN A 252 -8.48 -9.77 -11.73
CA ASN A 252 -7.76 -8.60 -11.19
C ASN A 252 -7.96 -8.47 -9.68
N ILE A 253 -7.46 -9.47 -8.95
CA ILE A 253 -7.56 -9.56 -7.49
C ILE A 253 -6.15 -9.76 -6.93
N LYS A 254 -5.76 -8.93 -5.97
CA LYS A 254 -4.45 -9.00 -5.29
C LYS A 254 -4.65 -9.54 -3.88
N ILE A 255 -3.90 -10.56 -3.46
CA ILE A 255 -4.01 -11.17 -2.12
C ILE A 255 -2.67 -11.05 -1.42
N TYR A 256 -2.68 -10.31 -0.30
CA TYR A 256 -1.48 -9.87 0.40
C TYR A 256 -1.08 -10.75 1.59
N SER A 257 -2.02 -11.52 2.13
CA SER A 257 -1.75 -12.62 3.06
C SER A 257 -2.95 -13.57 3.21
N GLY A 258 -2.75 -14.65 3.96
CA GLY A 258 -3.78 -15.63 4.29
C GLY A 258 -3.19 -17.01 4.59
N GLY A 259 -4.06 -17.98 4.88
CA GLY A 259 -3.73 -19.41 4.86
C GLY A 259 -3.22 -19.81 3.48
N SER A 260 -4.07 -19.69 2.47
CA SER A 260 -3.75 -19.80 1.04
C SER A 260 -4.41 -18.67 0.26
N GLY A 261 -4.00 -18.43 -0.99
CA GLY A 261 -4.49 -17.29 -1.78
C GLY A 261 -5.91 -17.50 -2.31
N VAL A 262 -6.04 -18.24 -3.40
CA VAL A 262 -7.35 -18.63 -3.98
C VAL A 262 -7.48 -20.15 -4.04
N ARG A 263 -8.54 -20.70 -3.46
CA ARG A 263 -8.89 -22.11 -3.57
C ARG A 263 -10.18 -22.28 -4.36
N LEU A 264 -10.13 -23.08 -5.43
CA LEU A 264 -11.30 -23.47 -6.20
C LEU A 264 -11.66 -24.90 -5.85
N LEU A 265 -12.94 -25.22 -5.74
CA LEU A 265 -13.39 -26.56 -5.38
C LEU A 265 -14.59 -26.97 -6.23
N ARG A 266 -14.43 -27.98 -7.09
CA ARG A 266 -15.49 -28.45 -8.01
C ARG A 266 -16.02 -27.36 -8.97
N CYS A 267 -15.22 -26.35 -9.29
CA CYS A 267 -15.57 -25.34 -10.29
C CYS A 267 -15.52 -25.92 -11.71
N THR A 268 -16.36 -25.40 -12.61
CA THR A 268 -16.49 -25.84 -14.01
C THR A 268 -16.60 -24.63 -14.93
N SER A 269 -16.01 -24.70 -16.13
CA SER A 269 -16.02 -23.64 -17.16
C SER A 269 -15.62 -22.25 -16.62
N SER A 270 -14.80 -22.19 -15.56
CA SER A 270 -14.53 -20.96 -14.81
C SER A 270 -13.12 -20.44 -15.04
N LEU A 271 -12.97 -19.12 -14.99
CA LEU A 271 -11.76 -18.38 -15.37
C LEU A 271 -11.15 -17.66 -14.16
N LEU A 272 -9.86 -17.90 -13.90
CA LEU A 272 -9.01 -17.03 -13.08
C LEU A 272 -8.10 -16.24 -14.02
N ASP A 273 -8.11 -14.92 -13.87
CA ASP A 273 -7.52 -13.99 -14.82
C ASP A 273 -6.84 -12.84 -14.06
N HIS A 274 -5.51 -12.79 -14.07
CA HIS A 274 -4.75 -11.75 -13.34
C HIS A 274 -5.01 -11.77 -11.82
N ILE A 275 -4.92 -12.96 -11.21
CA ILE A 275 -4.87 -13.12 -9.75
C ILE A 275 -3.43 -13.02 -9.28
N VAL A 276 -3.12 -12.16 -8.31
CA VAL A 276 -1.75 -11.93 -7.82
C VAL A 276 -1.66 -12.19 -6.33
N VAL A 277 -0.97 -13.26 -5.93
CA VAL A 277 -0.69 -13.60 -4.52
C VAL A 277 0.74 -13.17 -4.23
N MET A 278 0.95 -12.12 -3.42
CA MET A 278 2.27 -11.52 -3.18
C MET A 278 2.35 -10.79 -1.83
N PRO A 279 3.53 -10.65 -1.20
CA PRO A 279 3.66 -9.84 0.01
C PRO A 279 3.19 -8.40 -0.25
N ARG A 280 2.49 -7.78 0.72
CA ARG A 280 1.89 -6.44 0.54
C ARG A 280 2.96 -5.41 0.11
N PRO A 281 2.89 -4.84 -1.12
CA PRO A 281 3.94 -3.99 -1.64
C PRO A 281 4.22 -2.78 -0.74
N GLY A 282 5.50 -2.47 -0.54
CA GLY A 282 5.97 -1.37 0.30
C GLY A 282 5.63 -1.51 1.79
N THR A 283 5.20 -2.68 2.29
CA THR A 283 5.27 -3.04 3.72
C THR A 283 6.61 -3.71 4.02
N ASP A 284 6.94 -4.19 5.23
CA ASP A 284 8.15 -5.00 5.48
C ASP A 284 7.98 -6.52 5.31
N ARG A 285 6.82 -6.97 4.80
CA ARG A 285 6.46 -8.40 4.71
C ARG A 285 7.34 -9.18 3.72
N LEU A 286 7.80 -10.34 4.17
CA LEU A 286 8.70 -11.22 3.42
C LEU A 286 8.00 -12.40 2.75
N ILE A 287 6.82 -12.82 3.21
CA ILE A 287 5.96 -13.83 2.56
C ILE A 287 4.56 -13.28 2.27
N SER A 288 3.82 -13.96 1.41
CA SER A 288 2.39 -13.72 1.17
C SER A 288 1.55 -14.60 2.09
N THR A 289 1.31 -15.84 1.69
CA THR A 289 0.49 -16.86 2.39
C THR A 289 1.36 -17.86 3.16
N VAL A 290 0.78 -18.57 4.14
CA VAL A 290 1.48 -19.66 4.90
C VAL A 290 1.33 -21.05 4.25
N ALA A 291 0.57 -21.13 3.17
CA ALA A 291 0.45 -22.28 2.29
C ALA A 291 0.35 -21.82 0.82
N ASP A 292 -0.23 -22.66 -0.03
CA ASP A 292 -0.33 -22.55 -1.49
C ASP A 292 -0.84 -21.16 -1.96
N GLY A 293 -0.32 -20.69 -3.10
CA GLY A 293 -0.83 -19.48 -3.75
C GLY A 293 -2.22 -19.69 -4.36
N ILE A 294 -2.30 -20.53 -5.40
CA ILE A 294 -3.56 -20.85 -6.08
C ILE A 294 -3.75 -22.37 -6.09
N GLN A 295 -4.85 -22.86 -5.50
CA GLN A 295 -5.15 -24.28 -5.29
C GLN A 295 -6.48 -24.70 -5.94
N PRO A 296 -6.46 -25.12 -7.22
CA PRO A 296 -7.64 -25.66 -7.91
C PRO A 296 -7.87 -27.15 -7.60
N GLN A 297 -8.83 -27.44 -6.74
CA GLN A 297 -9.13 -28.77 -6.22
C GLN A 297 -10.39 -29.39 -6.86
N GLN A 298 -10.29 -30.68 -7.21
CA GLN A 298 -11.41 -31.52 -7.70
C GLN A 298 -12.21 -30.85 -8.85
N LEU A 299 -11.51 -30.17 -9.75
CA LEU A 299 -12.14 -29.36 -10.79
C LEU A 299 -12.98 -30.20 -11.76
N GLY A 300 -14.06 -29.59 -12.26
CA GLY A 300 -14.77 -30.05 -13.44
C GLY A 300 -14.10 -29.59 -14.74
N LEU A 301 -14.87 -29.63 -15.83
CA LEU A 301 -14.38 -29.37 -17.18
C LEU A 301 -14.03 -27.89 -17.45
N ASN A 302 -13.17 -27.66 -18.43
CA ASN A 302 -12.97 -26.39 -19.16
C ASN A 302 -12.60 -25.17 -18.30
N ASN A 303 -11.91 -25.37 -17.18
CA ASN A 303 -11.44 -24.26 -16.35
C ASN A 303 -10.16 -23.63 -16.94
N VAL A 304 -9.97 -22.34 -16.75
CA VAL A 304 -8.79 -21.59 -17.24
C VAL A 304 -8.17 -20.79 -16.10
N ILE A 305 -6.86 -20.85 -15.97
CA ILE A 305 -6.07 -20.09 -14.99
C ILE A 305 -4.97 -19.39 -15.77
N ARG A 306 -5.04 -18.06 -15.88
CA ARG A 306 -4.15 -17.32 -16.77
C ARG A 306 -3.67 -15.99 -16.23
N SER A 307 -2.46 -15.62 -16.64
CA SER A 307 -1.78 -14.37 -16.23
C SER A 307 -1.74 -14.15 -14.71
N CYS A 308 -1.88 -15.22 -13.92
CA CYS A 308 -1.84 -15.15 -12.48
C CYS A 308 -0.38 -15.22 -12.00
N ARG A 309 -0.09 -14.58 -10.87
CA ARG A 309 1.27 -14.51 -10.30
C ARG A 309 1.26 -14.96 -8.84
N SER A 310 2.23 -15.79 -8.46
CA SER A 310 2.32 -16.42 -7.14
C SER A 310 3.71 -16.24 -6.57
N ILE A 311 3.83 -15.41 -5.53
CA ILE A 311 5.10 -14.80 -5.13
C ILE A 311 5.31 -14.94 -3.63
N ARG A 312 6.45 -15.52 -3.24
CA ARG A 312 6.85 -15.79 -1.84
C ARG A 312 5.74 -16.42 -0.97
N THR A 313 5.01 -17.39 -1.52
CA THR A 313 4.02 -18.21 -0.79
C THR A 313 4.71 -19.19 0.18
N GLY A 314 4.03 -19.67 1.22
CA GLY A 314 4.53 -20.64 2.22
C GLY A 314 4.49 -22.11 1.79
N ASP A 315 3.99 -22.39 0.60
CA ASP A 315 4.08 -23.70 -0.04
C ASP A 315 4.22 -23.52 -1.56
N ASP A 316 3.60 -24.40 -2.34
CA ASP A 316 3.58 -24.35 -3.80
C ASP A 316 3.02 -23.02 -4.37
N GLY A 317 3.48 -22.66 -5.57
CA GLY A 317 2.98 -21.49 -6.29
C GLY A 317 1.55 -21.74 -6.79
N PHE A 318 1.36 -22.86 -7.48
CA PHE A 318 0.09 -23.38 -7.98
C PHE A 318 -0.04 -24.87 -7.66
N SER A 319 -1.17 -25.30 -7.13
CA SER A 319 -1.42 -26.69 -6.73
C SER A 319 -2.77 -27.21 -7.27
N PRO A 320 -2.90 -27.48 -8.59
CA PRO A 320 -4.06 -28.15 -9.15
C PRO A 320 -4.06 -29.64 -8.80
N LEU A 321 -5.09 -30.08 -8.08
CA LEU A 321 -5.15 -31.41 -7.49
C LEU A 321 -6.53 -32.07 -7.56
N THR A 322 -6.51 -33.40 -7.63
CA THR A 322 -7.67 -34.29 -7.53
C THR A 322 -7.35 -35.37 -6.50
N PHE A 323 -8.20 -35.54 -5.50
CA PHE A 323 -8.11 -36.65 -4.56
C PHE A 323 -8.75 -37.93 -5.11
N VAL A 324 -8.27 -39.09 -4.65
CA VAL A 324 -9.05 -40.34 -4.71
C VAL A 324 -10.33 -40.22 -3.87
N PHE A 325 -11.30 -41.10 -4.09
CA PHE A 325 -12.55 -41.08 -3.34
C PHE A 325 -12.39 -41.66 -1.94
N GLY A 326 -11.85 -42.88 -1.83
CA GLY A 326 -11.65 -43.61 -0.58
C GLY A 326 -11.14 -45.03 -0.84
N SER A 327 -10.95 -45.83 0.21
CA SER A 327 -10.47 -47.20 0.14
C SER A 327 -11.57 -48.24 0.35
N VAL A 328 -11.53 -49.33 -0.40
CA VAL A 328 -12.47 -50.46 -0.25
C VAL A 328 -12.16 -51.24 1.02
N GLN A 329 -13.14 -51.32 1.92
CA GLN A 329 -13.06 -52.09 3.16
C GLN A 329 -13.55 -53.53 2.94
N SER A 330 -14.73 -53.69 2.33
CA SER A 330 -15.36 -55.00 2.10
C SER A 330 -16.22 -55.01 0.84
N SER A 331 -16.53 -56.22 0.33
CA SER A 331 -17.67 -56.41 -0.56
C SER A 331 -18.93 -56.62 0.28
N THR A 332 -20.01 -55.92 -0.10
CA THR A 332 -21.35 -56.08 0.51
C THR A 332 -22.31 -56.83 -0.42
N GLY A 333 -21.80 -57.37 -1.53
CA GLY A 333 -22.56 -58.06 -2.58
C GLY A 333 -21.80 -58.05 -3.91
N ALA A 334 -22.21 -58.88 -4.87
CA ALA A 334 -21.49 -59.08 -6.13
C ALA A 334 -21.21 -57.78 -6.93
N ARG A 335 -22.07 -56.75 -6.78
CA ARG A 335 -21.93 -55.43 -7.44
C ARG A 335 -21.67 -54.26 -6.48
N SER A 336 -21.40 -54.55 -5.20
CA SER A 336 -21.41 -53.52 -4.15
C SER A 336 -20.23 -53.65 -3.21
N VAL A 337 -19.61 -52.51 -2.88
CA VAL A 337 -18.48 -52.43 -1.95
C VAL A 337 -18.68 -51.33 -0.92
N GLN A 338 -18.21 -51.58 0.29
CA GLN A 338 -18.11 -50.62 1.37
C GLN A 338 -16.80 -49.84 1.20
N VAL A 339 -16.90 -48.53 1.02
CA VAL A 339 -15.76 -47.61 0.82
C VAL A 339 -15.70 -46.64 1.98
N GLN A 340 -14.49 -46.40 2.49
CA GLN A 340 -14.22 -45.47 3.59
C GLN A 340 -13.30 -44.34 3.13
N GLY A 341 -13.58 -43.12 3.57
CA GLY A 341 -12.70 -41.98 3.41
C GLY A 341 -11.52 -42.05 4.37
N ASP A 342 -10.47 -41.31 4.04
CA ASP A 342 -9.29 -41.02 4.87
C ASP A 342 -9.15 -39.47 4.90
N PRO A 343 -8.46 -38.83 5.86
CA PRO A 343 -8.47 -37.37 5.99
C PRO A 343 -8.23 -36.60 4.68
N ASP A 344 -7.34 -37.12 3.82
CA ASP A 344 -6.97 -36.56 2.52
C ASP A 344 -7.67 -37.27 1.34
N THR A 345 -8.99 -37.55 1.43
CA THR A 345 -9.79 -38.08 0.31
C THR A 345 -11.07 -37.30 0.01
N ALA A 346 -11.59 -37.44 -1.21
CA ALA A 346 -12.79 -36.74 -1.66
C ALA A 346 -14.07 -37.12 -0.87
N LEU A 347 -14.18 -38.37 -0.39
CA LEU A 347 -15.27 -38.79 0.51
C LEU A 347 -15.21 -38.05 1.86
N ASN A 348 -14.01 -37.82 2.42
CA ASN A 348 -13.87 -37.02 3.64
C ASN A 348 -14.22 -35.53 3.41
N GLY A 349 -13.88 -34.99 2.24
CA GLY A 349 -14.33 -33.66 1.79
C GLY A 349 -15.83 -33.54 1.47
N ASN A 350 -16.63 -34.59 1.71
CA ASN A 350 -18.05 -34.69 1.32
C ASN A 350 -18.30 -34.37 -0.18
N MET A 351 -17.44 -34.94 -1.05
CA MET A 351 -17.53 -34.82 -2.50
C MET A 351 -17.94 -36.18 -3.10
N PRO A 352 -19.25 -36.51 -3.12
CA PRO A 352 -19.75 -37.75 -3.69
C PRO A 352 -19.47 -37.84 -5.20
N LEU A 353 -19.14 -39.05 -5.68
CA LEU A 353 -18.96 -39.31 -7.11
C LEU A 353 -20.31 -39.22 -7.84
N PRO A 354 -20.43 -38.58 -9.02
CA PRO A 354 -21.67 -38.60 -9.78
C PRO A 354 -22.10 -40.03 -10.16
N ASN A 355 -23.38 -40.37 -10.04
CA ASN A 355 -23.90 -41.61 -10.63
C ASN A 355 -23.71 -41.54 -12.16
N GLY A 356 -23.28 -42.65 -12.77
CA GLY A 356 -22.80 -42.71 -14.16
C GLY A 356 -21.30 -42.50 -14.34
N SER A 357 -20.54 -42.18 -13.28
CA SER A 357 -19.06 -42.08 -13.35
C SER A 357 -18.42 -43.42 -13.66
N ASN A 358 -17.41 -43.42 -14.53
CA ASN A 358 -16.47 -44.53 -14.68
C ASN A 358 -15.51 -44.52 -13.48
N VAL A 359 -15.33 -45.67 -12.83
CA VAL A 359 -14.55 -45.81 -11.60
C VAL A 359 -13.50 -46.90 -11.76
N ALA A 360 -12.27 -46.60 -11.35
CA ALA A 360 -11.16 -47.55 -11.24
C ALA A 360 -10.90 -47.95 -9.78
N PHE A 361 -10.39 -49.17 -9.62
CA PHE A 361 -9.96 -49.73 -8.35
C PHE A 361 -8.46 -50.04 -8.42
N GLU A 362 -7.64 -49.28 -7.72
CA GLU A 362 -6.17 -49.33 -7.81
C GLU A 362 -5.53 -49.91 -6.56
N ARG A 363 -4.59 -50.83 -6.73
CA ARG A 363 -3.88 -51.48 -5.63
C ARG A 363 -2.72 -50.60 -5.14
N ALA A 364 -2.77 -50.21 -3.86
CA ALA A 364 -1.86 -49.23 -3.27
C ALA A 364 -0.37 -49.64 -3.26
N THR A 365 -0.07 -50.94 -3.38
CA THR A 365 1.29 -51.50 -3.35
C THR A 365 2.05 -51.40 -4.68
N ASP A 366 1.36 -51.23 -5.81
CA ASP A 366 1.96 -51.34 -7.15
C ASP A 366 1.31 -50.48 -8.26
N GLY A 367 0.20 -49.81 -7.97
CA GLY A 367 -0.57 -49.01 -8.94
C GLY A 367 -1.39 -49.86 -9.93
N ALA A 368 -1.54 -51.17 -9.68
CA ALA A 368 -2.28 -52.04 -10.59
C ALA A 368 -3.79 -51.79 -10.49
N ILE A 369 -4.42 -51.46 -11.63
CA ILE A 369 -5.87 -51.39 -11.73
C ILE A 369 -6.45 -52.81 -11.69
N VAL A 370 -7.13 -53.15 -10.60
CA VAL A 370 -7.70 -54.48 -10.33
C VAL A 370 -9.07 -54.64 -11.01
N ALA A 371 -9.83 -53.56 -11.12
CA ALA A 371 -11.13 -53.52 -11.80
C ALA A 371 -11.46 -52.12 -12.31
N SER A 372 -12.43 -52.05 -13.22
CA SER A 372 -13.12 -50.79 -13.56
C SER A 372 -14.60 -51.07 -13.86
N ALA A 373 -15.48 -50.19 -13.40
CA ALA A 373 -16.93 -50.33 -13.49
C ALA A 373 -17.63 -48.95 -13.51
N VAL A 374 -18.91 -48.91 -13.84
CA VAL A 374 -19.71 -47.66 -13.82
C VAL A 374 -20.50 -47.60 -12.51
N LEU A 375 -20.40 -46.48 -11.79
CA LEU A 375 -21.15 -46.24 -10.56
C LEU A 375 -22.63 -46.07 -10.87
N VAL A 376 -23.50 -46.93 -10.33
CA VAL A 376 -24.96 -46.84 -10.51
C VAL A 376 -25.59 -46.04 -9.37
N SER A 377 -25.16 -46.28 -8.13
CA SER A 377 -25.67 -45.57 -6.95
C SER A 377 -24.69 -45.63 -5.77
N GLN A 378 -24.88 -44.72 -4.82
CA GLN A 378 -24.16 -44.67 -3.56
C GLN A 378 -25.14 -44.48 -2.40
N ALA A 379 -24.85 -45.10 -1.25
CA ALA A 379 -25.58 -44.89 -0.01
C ALA A 379 -25.18 -43.55 0.65
N SER A 380 -25.99 -43.09 1.61
CA SER A 380 -25.59 -41.98 2.50
C SER A 380 -24.35 -42.38 3.31
N ALA A 381 -23.43 -41.43 3.52
CA ALA A 381 -22.26 -41.67 4.36
C ALA A 381 -22.66 -41.80 5.85
N THR A 382 -22.03 -42.74 6.55
CA THR A 382 -22.10 -42.93 7.99
C THR A 382 -20.71 -42.79 8.60
N ALA A 383 -20.60 -42.29 9.83
CA ALA A 383 -19.31 -42.11 10.49
C ALA A 383 -18.85 -43.43 11.14
N VAL A 384 -17.69 -43.94 10.73
CA VAL A 384 -17.05 -45.16 11.26
C VAL A 384 -15.62 -44.82 11.66
N GLY A 385 -15.29 -44.96 12.94
CA GLY A 385 -13.98 -44.53 13.47
C GLY A 385 -13.70 -43.02 13.36
N GLY A 386 -14.73 -42.20 13.16
CA GLY A 386 -14.62 -40.76 12.90
C GLY A 386 -14.51 -40.38 11.41
N LEU A 387 -14.34 -41.35 10.51
CA LEU A 387 -14.24 -41.14 9.06
C LEU A 387 -15.54 -41.54 8.34
N PRO A 388 -15.93 -40.86 7.25
CA PRO A 388 -17.14 -41.21 6.50
C PRO A 388 -16.97 -42.50 5.71
N GLN A 389 -17.98 -43.37 5.76
CA GLN A 389 -18.03 -44.66 5.08
C GLN A 389 -19.39 -44.83 4.40
N MET A 390 -19.43 -45.40 3.20
CA MET A 390 -20.66 -45.64 2.43
C MET A 390 -20.56 -46.90 1.57
N VAL A 391 -21.70 -47.40 1.08
CA VAL A 391 -21.75 -48.47 0.07
C VAL A 391 -21.88 -47.85 -1.31
N LEU A 392 -20.99 -48.22 -2.23
CA LEU A 392 -21.10 -47.95 -3.67
C LEU A 392 -21.65 -49.19 -4.38
N THR A 393 -22.49 -49.01 -5.40
CA THR A 393 -23.07 -50.09 -6.21
C THR A 393 -22.90 -49.80 -7.71
N PHE A 394 -22.53 -50.83 -8.47
CA PHE A 394 -21.99 -50.72 -9.83
C PHE A 394 -22.84 -51.46 -10.88
N ASP A 395 -22.56 -51.18 -12.16
CA ASP A 395 -23.28 -51.74 -13.31
C ASP A 395 -23.09 -53.26 -13.48
N ARG A 396 -21.97 -53.79 -13.00
CA ARG A 396 -21.49 -55.16 -13.21
C ARG A 396 -21.01 -55.83 -11.94
N ASP A 397 -20.83 -57.15 -12.02
CA ASP A 397 -20.22 -57.95 -10.97
C ASP A 397 -18.72 -57.59 -10.86
N LEU A 398 -18.23 -57.48 -9.61
CA LEU A 398 -16.86 -57.05 -9.29
C LEU A 398 -15.96 -58.23 -8.87
N PRO A 399 -14.63 -58.16 -9.12
CA PRO A 399 -13.68 -59.13 -8.59
C PRO A 399 -13.68 -59.20 -7.06
N ALA A 400 -13.40 -60.38 -6.49
CA ALA A 400 -13.38 -60.59 -5.04
C ALA A 400 -12.17 -59.94 -4.33
N ASN A 401 -11.12 -59.57 -5.05
CA ASN A 401 -9.83 -59.10 -4.53
C ASN A 401 -9.70 -57.57 -4.48
N LEU A 402 -10.78 -56.86 -4.13
CA LEU A 402 -10.82 -55.39 -4.09
C LEU A 402 -10.53 -54.76 -2.72
N THR A 403 -10.63 -55.49 -1.60
CA THR A 403 -10.29 -54.93 -0.28
C THR A 403 -8.86 -54.37 -0.26
N GLY A 404 -8.69 -53.14 0.25
CA GLY A 404 -7.43 -52.40 0.24
C GLY A 404 -7.12 -51.65 -1.06
N THR A 405 -7.98 -51.71 -2.09
CA THR A 405 -7.83 -50.84 -3.27
C THR A 405 -8.38 -49.44 -3.03
N TRP A 406 -7.72 -48.44 -3.64
CA TRP A 406 -8.21 -47.07 -3.72
C TRP A 406 -9.20 -46.93 -4.88
N VAL A 407 -10.27 -46.18 -4.63
CA VAL A 407 -11.37 -45.95 -5.57
C VAL A 407 -11.26 -44.52 -6.10
N TYR A 408 -11.30 -44.33 -7.42
CA TYR A 408 -11.36 -42.98 -8.03
C TYR A 408 -12.10 -43.00 -9.38
N SER A 409 -12.67 -41.85 -9.78
CA SER A 409 -13.29 -41.71 -11.10
C SER A 409 -12.23 -41.54 -12.19
N THR A 410 -12.42 -42.18 -13.34
CA THR A 410 -11.57 -41.99 -14.54
C THR A 410 -12.12 -40.93 -15.49
N ASP A 411 -13.13 -40.17 -15.07
CA ASP A 411 -13.79 -39.17 -15.90
C ASP A 411 -13.12 -37.79 -15.78
N ALA A 412 -12.84 -37.18 -16.93
CA ALA A 412 -12.23 -35.84 -16.98
C ALA A 412 -13.11 -34.75 -16.30
N SER A 413 -14.42 -34.98 -16.20
CA SER A 413 -15.39 -34.11 -15.51
C SER A 413 -15.26 -34.09 -13.98
N TRP A 414 -14.41 -34.93 -13.39
CA TRP A 414 -14.09 -34.93 -11.96
C TRP A 414 -12.61 -34.59 -11.66
N ARG A 415 -11.83 -34.32 -12.72
CA ARG A 415 -10.36 -34.40 -12.71
C ARG A 415 -9.67 -33.26 -13.49
N GLY A 416 -10.32 -32.11 -13.60
CA GLY A 416 -9.79 -30.94 -14.30
C GLY A 416 -9.69 -31.10 -15.82
N GLY A 417 -10.61 -31.83 -16.44
CA GLY A 417 -10.61 -32.06 -17.88
C GLY A 417 -10.63 -30.76 -18.69
N ASN A 418 -9.73 -30.62 -19.65
CA ASN A 418 -9.51 -29.40 -20.43
C ASN A 418 -9.11 -28.19 -19.56
N LEU A 419 -8.42 -28.41 -18.42
CA LEU A 419 -7.81 -27.35 -17.62
C LEU A 419 -6.65 -26.71 -18.40
N LEU A 420 -6.76 -25.41 -18.66
CA LEU A 420 -5.69 -24.60 -19.23
C LEU A 420 -5.04 -23.76 -18.13
N ILE A 421 -3.73 -23.94 -17.95
CA ILE A 421 -2.88 -23.12 -17.07
C ILE A 421 -1.91 -22.39 -18.00
N GLU A 422 -2.21 -21.14 -18.35
CA GLU A 422 -1.43 -20.39 -19.35
C GLU A 422 -0.80 -19.09 -18.82
N ARG A 423 0.44 -18.80 -19.20
CA ARG A 423 1.08 -17.48 -19.02
C ARG A 423 1.13 -16.99 -17.57
N ASN A 424 1.12 -17.91 -16.59
CA ASN A 424 1.22 -17.58 -15.17
C ASN A 424 2.70 -17.50 -14.72
N ALA A 425 2.99 -16.82 -13.61
CA ALA A 425 4.34 -16.77 -13.03
C ALA A 425 4.40 -17.27 -11.57
N VAL A 426 5.50 -17.92 -11.21
CA VAL A 426 5.89 -18.20 -9.82
C VAL A 426 7.27 -17.61 -9.55
N GLU A 427 7.42 -16.84 -8.47
CA GLU A 427 8.56 -15.94 -8.27
C GLU A 427 9.12 -15.98 -6.85
N GLU A 428 10.46 -15.89 -6.75
CA GLU A 428 11.22 -15.73 -5.50
C GLU A 428 10.77 -16.69 -4.38
N GLN A 429 10.41 -17.92 -4.75
CA GLN A 429 9.61 -18.77 -3.89
C GLN A 429 10.44 -19.41 -2.77
N ALA A 430 10.31 -18.85 -1.57
CA ALA A 430 11.07 -19.23 -0.38
C ALA A 430 10.84 -20.67 0.14
N SER A 431 9.83 -21.38 -0.36
CA SER A 431 9.08 -22.32 0.48
C SER A 431 8.90 -23.71 -0.10
N PHE A 432 8.42 -23.85 -1.35
CA PHE A 432 8.29 -25.16 -1.98
C PHE A 432 8.36 -25.14 -3.52
N ARG A 433 7.42 -25.78 -4.27
CA ARG A 433 7.52 -26.05 -5.73
C ARG A 433 6.76 -25.02 -6.57
N GLY A 434 7.17 -24.82 -7.83
CA GLY A 434 6.48 -23.89 -8.73
C GLY A 434 5.03 -24.27 -9.00
N PHE A 435 4.84 -25.32 -9.80
CA PHE A 435 3.55 -25.95 -10.09
C PHE A 435 3.53 -27.39 -9.57
N SER A 436 2.45 -27.77 -8.90
CA SER A 436 2.29 -29.09 -8.28
C SER A 436 1.02 -29.75 -8.81
N ILE A 437 1.17 -30.70 -9.75
CA ILE A 437 0.09 -31.25 -10.57
C ILE A 437 -0.27 -32.65 -10.06
N TRP A 438 -1.35 -32.78 -9.30
CA TRP A 438 -1.71 -34.03 -8.61
C TRP A 438 -2.98 -34.67 -9.21
N GLY A 439 -2.84 -35.81 -9.88
CA GLY A 439 -3.99 -36.57 -10.38
C GLY A 439 -4.95 -35.84 -11.34
N ILE A 440 -4.51 -34.76 -11.98
CA ILE A 440 -5.25 -34.06 -13.05
C ILE A 440 -5.26 -34.90 -14.34
N MET A 441 -6.22 -34.69 -15.23
CA MET A 441 -6.19 -35.27 -16.59
C MET A 441 -6.69 -34.34 -17.70
N ASN A 442 -6.24 -34.58 -18.93
CA ASN A 442 -6.56 -33.79 -20.13
C ASN A 442 -6.26 -32.28 -19.95
N ALA A 443 -5.06 -31.93 -19.48
CA ALA A 443 -4.70 -30.55 -19.12
C ALA A 443 -3.49 -30.02 -19.88
N THR A 444 -3.37 -28.70 -19.97
CA THR A 444 -2.27 -28.01 -20.68
C THR A 444 -1.66 -26.91 -19.81
N LEU A 445 -0.34 -26.97 -19.63
CA LEU A 445 0.50 -25.91 -19.08
C LEU A 445 1.23 -25.21 -20.24
N TYR A 446 0.90 -23.95 -20.49
CA TYR A 446 1.37 -23.19 -21.65
C TYR A 446 2.06 -21.88 -21.26
N GLY A 447 3.30 -21.65 -21.71
CA GLY A 447 3.92 -20.32 -21.58
C GLY A 447 4.10 -19.81 -20.14
N ASN A 448 4.04 -20.67 -19.13
CA ASN A 448 4.20 -20.27 -17.73
C ASN A 448 5.67 -20.05 -17.38
N TYR A 449 5.91 -19.31 -16.30
CA TYR A 449 7.22 -18.91 -15.82
C TYR A 449 7.43 -19.36 -14.37
N VAL A 450 8.58 -19.95 -14.05
CA VAL A 450 8.98 -20.28 -12.66
C VAL A 450 10.39 -19.76 -12.44
N GLN A 451 10.58 -18.95 -11.40
CA GLN A 451 11.88 -18.37 -11.04
C GLN A 451 12.20 -18.59 -9.57
N ARG A 452 13.39 -19.16 -9.31
CA ARG A 452 13.99 -19.29 -7.97
C ARG A 452 13.11 -20.05 -6.98
N SER A 453 12.67 -21.24 -7.39
CA SER A 453 11.93 -22.18 -6.55
C SER A 453 12.89 -22.95 -5.62
N SER A 454 12.49 -23.17 -4.37
CA SER A 454 13.30 -23.95 -3.42
C SER A 454 13.32 -25.44 -3.79
N ALA A 455 12.24 -25.92 -4.41
CA ALA A 455 12.04 -27.29 -4.86
C ALA A 455 11.90 -27.39 -6.40
N THR A 456 11.26 -28.46 -6.89
CA THR A 456 10.93 -28.70 -8.30
C THR A 456 10.13 -27.55 -8.91
N GLY A 457 10.39 -27.19 -10.17
CA GLY A 457 9.63 -26.14 -10.88
C GLY A 457 8.24 -26.61 -11.33
N ILE A 458 8.13 -27.81 -11.89
CA ILE A 458 6.85 -28.50 -12.19
C ILE A 458 6.94 -29.95 -11.69
N ASP A 459 6.12 -30.31 -10.72
CA ASP A 459 6.05 -31.64 -10.10
C ASP A 459 4.74 -32.35 -10.50
N ILE A 460 4.85 -33.46 -11.22
CA ILE A 460 3.70 -34.23 -11.74
C ILE A 460 3.55 -35.49 -10.89
N VAL A 461 2.48 -35.55 -10.08
CA VAL A 461 2.41 -36.44 -8.92
C VAL A 461 1.23 -37.41 -8.97
N HIS A 462 1.57 -38.68 -8.75
CA HIS A 462 0.69 -39.75 -8.28
C HIS A 462 1.20 -40.24 -6.91
N GLN A 463 0.31 -40.47 -5.94
CA GLN A 463 0.72 -40.87 -4.58
C GLN A 463 -0.42 -41.57 -3.82
N LEU A 464 -0.15 -42.74 -3.26
CA LEU A 464 -1.14 -43.57 -2.53
C LEU A 464 -0.83 -43.78 -1.04
N ARG A 465 0.11 -43.00 -0.48
CA ARG A 465 0.56 -43.12 0.92
C ARG A 465 -0.42 -42.48 1.91
N VAL A 466 -0.94 -43.30 2.82
CA VAL A 466 -1.79 -42.86 3.95
C VAL A 466 -1.03 -41.88 4.85
N GLY A 467 -1.68 -40.79 5.22
CA GLY A 467 -1.08 -39.68 5.97
C GLY A 467 -0.24 -38.71 5.14
N ASP A 468 -0.17 -38.91 3.81
CA ASP A 468 0.12 -37.86 2.84
C ASP A 468 -1.11 -37.67 1.92
N TRP A 469 -1.05 -36.73 0.97
CA TRP A 469 -2.16 -36.46 0.03
C TRP A 469 -2.33 -37.62 -0.97
N ILE A 470 -3.55 -38.18 -1.06
CA ILE A 470 -3.84 -39.43 -1.79
C ILE A 470 -4.52 -39.15 -3.13
N VAL A 471 -3.81 -39.36 -4.24
CA VAL A 471 -4.22 -38.87 -5.59
C VAL A 471 -4.04 -39.91 -6.70
N PRO A 472 -4.93 -39.93 -7.72
CA PRO A 472 -4.89 -40.89 -8.81
C PRO A 472 -3.78 -40.56 -9.86
N PRO A 473 -3.52 -41.44 -10.84
CA PRO A 473 -2.48 -41.22 -11.86
C PRO A 473 -2.80 -40.05 -12.80
N VAL A 474 -1.83 -39.17 -13.09
CA VAL A 474 -1.99 -38.08 -14.08
C VAL A 474 -2.07 -38.65 -15.49
N VAL A 475 -3.00 -38.15 -16.32
CA VAL A 475 -3.27 -38.70 -17.67
C VAL A 475 -3.45 -37.59 -18.71
N ASN A 476 -2.80 -37.69 -19.87
CA ASN A 476 -2.89 -36.71 -20.98
C ASN A 476 -2.55 -35.29 -20.51
N LEU A 477 -1.29 -35.05 -20.14
CA LEU A 477 -0.79 -33.74 -19.72
C LEU A 477 0.14 -33.17 -20.79
N THR A 478 -0.13 -31.94 -21.24
CA THR A 478 0.74 -31.17 -22.13
C THR A 478 1.44 -30.08 -21.34
N VAL A 479 2.76 -29.94 -21.49
CA VAL A 479 3.57 -28.88 -20.90
C VAL A 479 4.45 -28.32 -22.03
N ILE A 480 4.11 -27.13 -22.51
CA ILE A 480 4.71 -26.54 -23.71
C ILE A 480 5.03 -25.05 -23.57
N ASN A 481 6.18 -24.62 -24.12
CA ASN A 481 6.72 -23.26 -24.08
C ASN A 481 6.90 -22.65 -22.67
N ASN A 482 7.01 -23.46 -21.60
CA ASN A 482 7.20 -22.95 -20.25
C ASN A 482 8.69 -22.64 -19.99
N VAL A 483 8.97 -21.62 -19.17
CA VAL A 483 10.30 -21.16 -18.78
C VAL A 483 10.52 -21.42 -17.30
N ILE A 484 11.48 -22.27 -16.95
CA ILE A 484 11.75 -22.77 -15.60
C ILE A 484 13.20 -22.46 -15.24
N ASP A 485 13.45 -21.53 -14.32
CA ASP A 485 14.79 -20.99 -14.04
C ASP A 485 15.14 -20.99 -12.54
N GLY A 486 16.26 -21.61 -12.19
CA GLY A 486 16.76 -21.70 -10.82
C GLY A 486 15.82 -22.49 -9.91
N THR A 487 15.63 -23.78 -10.20
CA THR A 487 14.85 -24.70 -9.34
C THR A 487 15.75 -25.53 -8.43
N ASN A 488 15.15 -26.22 -7.46
CA ASN A 488 15.84 -27.09 -6.50
C ASN A 488 16.98 -26.32 -5.79
N THR A 489 16.79 -25.01 -5.56
CA THR A 489 17.89 -24.14 -5.10
C THR A 489 18.39 -24.52 -3.72
N ALA A 490 17.50 -25.05 -2.88
CA ALA A 490 17.75 -25.47 -1.52
C ALA A 490 17.53 -26.97 -1.32
N GLY A 491 18.18 -27.53 -0.29
CA GLY A 491 17.95 -28.93 0.12
C GLY A 491 16.64 -29.07 0.86
N GLY A 492 15.60 -29.62 0.22
CA GLY A 492 14.31 -29.90 0.84
C GLY A 492 14.39 -31.05 1.86
N GLU A 493 14.71 -30.76 3.12
CA GLU A 493 14.83 -31.75 4.20
C GLU A 493 13.51 -32.49 4.55
N ASN A 494 12.38 -32.05 3.98
CA ASN A 494 11.03 -32.60 4.23
C ASN A 494 10.40 -33.33 3.04
N ASP A 495 10.92 -33.18 1.83
CA ASP A 495 10.47 -33.98 0.67
C ASP A 495 11.68 -34.58 -0.06
N PRO A 496 11.91 -35.90 0.08
CA PRO A 496 13.03 -36.58 -0.55
C PRO A 496 12.96 -36.65 -2.09
N LEU A 497 11.90 -36.09 -2.70
CA LEU A 497 11.47 -36.33 -4.07
C LEU A 497 11.65 -35.11 -4.99
N THR A 498 12.51 -34.16 -4.62
CA THR A 498 12.77 -32.90 -5.36
C THR A 498 13.95 -33.05 -6.33
N LEU A 499 13.74 -33.73 -7.46
CA LEU A 499 14.79 -34.31 -8.30
C LEU A 499 15.12 -33.54 -9.59
N ALA A 500 14.26 -32.63 -10.07
CA ALA A 500 14.53 -31.84 -11.27
C ALA A 500 13.79 -30.50 -11.34
N GLY A 501 14.04 -29.73 -12.41
CA GLY A 501 13.24 -28.56 -12.79
C GLY A 501 11.82 -28.92 -13.25
N ILE A 502 11.67 -29.96 -14.07
CA ILE A 502 10.38 -30.59 -14.37
C ILE A 502 10.50 -32.09 -14.08
N GLN A 503 9.57 -32.67 -13.32
CA GLN A 503 9.58 -34.10 -13.00
C GLN A 503 8.20 -34.76 -13.01
N SER A 504 8.18 -36.07 -13.17
CA SER A 504 7.03 -36.93 -12.86
C SER A 504 7.40 -38.02 -11.86
N ARG A 505 6.46 -38.39 -10.98
CA ARG A 505 6.61 -39.44 -9.96
C ARG A 505 5.30 -40.19 -9.69
N ALA A 506 5.43 -41.46 -9.29
CA ALA A 506 4.34 -42.26 -8.72
C ALA A 506 4.84 -43.03 -7.48
N THR A 507 4.13 -42.94 -6.35
CA THR A 507 4.54 -43.58 -5.09
C THR A 507 3.47 -44.50 -4.49
N THR A 508 3.92 -45.64 -3.95
CA THR A 508 3.10 -46.63 -3.24
C THR A 508 2.54 -46.12 -1.90
N ASP A 509 1.68 -46.92 -1.27
CA ASP A 509 1.24 -46.84 0.14
C ASP A 509 2.37 -46.54 1.15
N THR A 510 3.52 -47.13 0.92
CA THR A 510 4.75 -47.06 1.72
C THR A 510 5.62 -45.85 1.35
N GLY A 511 5.22 -45.07 0.34
CA GLY A 511 5.97 -43.92 -0.18
C GLY A 511 7.21 -44.32 -1.00
N THR A 512 7.22 -45.54 -1.55
CA THR A 512 8.33 -46.04 -2.38
C THR A 512 8.03 -45.88 -3.87
N PRO A 513 9.04 -45.94 -4.77
CA PRO A 513 8.80 -45.86 -6.21
C PRO A 513 7.96 -47.04 -6.69
N MET A 514 6.91 -46.76 -7.45
CA MET A 514 6.28 -47.80 -8.26
C MET A 514 7.26 -48.29 -9.34
N ALA A 515 7.20 -49.57 -9.70
CA ALA A 515 8.09 -50.16 -10.71
C ALA A 515 7.57 -50.01 -12.15
N SER A 516 6.44 -49.32 -12.31
CA SER A 516 5.53 -49.34 -13.47
C SER A 516 5.29 -47.93 -14.02
N GLY A 517 4.91 -47.85 -15.30
CA GLY A 517 4.33 -46.64 -15.89
C GLY A 517 2.87 -46.52 -15.45
N ILE A 518 2.56 -45.52 -14.62
CA ILE A 518 1.27 -45.35 -13.93
C ILE A 518 0.60 -44.04 -14.37
N ASN A 519 1.35 -42.93 -14.33
CA ASN A 519 0.98 -41.70 -15.04
C ASN A 519 1.04 -41.97 -16.56
N GLN A 520 0.22 -41.30 -17.38
CA GLN A 520 0.03 -41.64 -18.79
C GLN A 520 0.08 -40.42 -19.73
N ASN A 521 0.66 -40.60 -20.92
CA ASN A 521 0.65 -39.63 -22.02
C ASN A 521 1.10 -38.21 -21.62
N LEU A 522 2.37 -38.06 -21.26
CA LEU A 522 2.97 -36.74 -20.97
C LEU A 522 3.67 -36.16 -22.21
N SER A 523 3.31 -34.96 -22.63
CA SER A 523 4.06 -34.20 -23.65
C SER A 523 4.82 -33.07 -22.98
N LEU A 524 6.16 -33.17 -22.93
CA LEU A 524 7.05 -32.06 -22.59
C LEU A 524 7.72 -31.57 -23.88
N THR A 525 7.29 -30.42 -24.40
CA THR A 525 7.82 -29.89 -25.67
C THR A 525 8.20 -28.41 -25.59
N ALA A 526 9.30 -28.01 -26.25
CA ALA A 526 9.74 -26.63 -26.37
C ALA A 526 9.88 -25.83 -25.05
N ASN A 527 9.98 -26.50 -23.89
CA ASN A 527 10.20 -25.83 -22.61
C ASN A 527 11.67 -25.43 -22.46
N PHE A 528 11.93 -24.31 -21.80
CA PHE A 528 13.26 -23.86 -21.44
C PHE A 528 13.49 -24.11 -19.95
N VAL A 529 14.48 -24.92 -19.60
CA VAL A 529 14.81 -25.27 -18.22
C VAL A 529 16.25 -24.89 -17.92
N ALA A 530 16.45 -23.92 -17.04
CA ALA A 530 17.73 -23.28 -16.75
C ALA A 530 18.12 -23.34 -15.27
N ASN A 531 19.42 -23.54 -15.04
CA ASN A 531 20.04 -23.52 -13.71
C ASN A 531 19.34 -24.40 -12.63
N PRO A 532 18.75 -25.58 -12.93
CA PRO A 532 18.21 -26.44 -11.90
C PRO A 532 19.37 -26.99 -11.05
N GLY A 533 19.19 -27.04 -9.72
CA GLY A 533 20.18 -27.62 -8.80
C GLY A 533 20.49 -29.10 -9.09
N ARG A 534 19.58 -29.79 -9.79
CA ARG A 534 19.62 -31.20 -10.19
C ARG A 534 19.41 -31.34 -11.71
N SER A 535 18.89 -32.49 -12.16
CA SER A 535 18.41 -32.70 -13.52
C SER A 535 17.49 -31.57 -14.01
N ALA A 536 17.45 -31.32 -15.31
CA ALA A 536 16.44 -30.43 -15.89
C ALA A 536 15.10 -31.16 -16.04
N LEU A 537 15.12 -32.39 -16.55
CA LEU A 537 13.95 -33.25 -16.70
C LEU A 537 14.14 -34.58 -15.96
N TRP A 538 13.17 -34.99 -15.13
CA TRP A 538 13.15 -36.29 -14.45
C TRP A 538 11.83 -37.02 -14.67
N ILE A 539 11.79 -37.92 -15.65
CA ILE A 539 10.55 -38.55 -16.11
C ILE A 539 10.47 -39.95 -15.54
N GLN A 540 9.67 -40.09 -14.48
CA GLN A 540 9.45 -41.34 -13.80
C GLN A 540 7.99 -41.78 -13.85
N ASN A 541 7.79 -43.10 -13.87
CA ASN A 541 6.48 -43.75 -13.79
C ASN A 541 5.50 -43.32 -14.89
N MET A 542 6.00 -43.09 -16.10
CA MET A 542 5.19 -42.76 -17.28
C MET A 542 4.92 -43.98 -18.16
N ALA A 543 3.67 -44.16 -18.59
CA ALA A 543 3.28 -44.98 -19.73
C ALA A 543 2.89 -44.06 -20.89
N GLY A 544 3.77 -43.93 -21.88
CA GLY A 544 3.66 -42.94 -22.94
C GLY A 544 4.17 -41.56 -22.52
N ALA A 545 5.25 -41.09 -23.13
CA ALA A 545 5.65 -39.69 -23.05
C ALA A 545 6.43 -39.24 -24.29
N VAL A 546 6.42 -37.93 -24.57
CA VAL A 546 7.22 -37.29 -25.62
C VAL A 546 8.03 -36.17 -24.98
N LEU A 547 9.35 -36.26 -25.09
CA LEU A 547 10.30 -35.25 -24.62
C LEU A 547 11.08 -34.73 -25.83
N ASP A 548 10.69 -33.59 -26.40
CA ASP A 548 11.34 -33.08 -27.63
C ASP A 548 11.43 -31.55 -27.65
N THR A 549 12.42 -30.99 -28.33
CA THR A 549 12.71 -29.54 -28.45
C THR A 549 12.94 -28.77 -27.13
N ASN A 550 12.97 -29.42 -25.96
CA ASN A 550 13.22 -28.73 -24.69
C ASN A 550 14.69 -28.31 -24.58
N TYR A 551 14.95 -27.06 -24.22
CA TYR A 551 16.29 -26.49 -24.09
C TYR A 551 16.75 -26.54 -22.62
N LEU A 552 17.84 -27.25 -22.36
CA LEU A 552 18.30 -27.61 -21.01
C LEU A 552 19.61 -26.87 -20.70
N PHE A 553 19.50 -25.70 -20.09
CA PHE A 553 20.62 -24.80 -19.78
C PHE A 553 21.19 -25.05 -18.38
N ASN A 554 22.50 -25.25 -18.30
CA ASN A 554 23.26 -25.39 -17.05
C ASN A 554 22.63 -26.35 -16.00
N PRO A 555 22.27 -27.61 -16.36
CA PRO A 555 21.69 -28.55 -15.39
C PRO A 555 22.71 -29.05 -14.35
N ASN A 556 22.23 -29.33 -13.14
CA ASN A 556 23.01 -29.62 -11.94
C ASN A 556 23.85 -28.43 -11.43
N ASP A 557 23.28 -27.23 -11.35
CA ASP A 557 23.99 -26.03 -10.87
C ASP A 557 24.40 -26.12 -9.38
N ASN A 558 23.71 -26.96 -8.60
CA ASN A 558 24.00 -27.23 -7.19
C ASN A 558 24.11 -28.75 -6.90
N PRO A 559 25.15 -29.44 -7.41
CA PRO A 559 25.26 -30.89 -7.32
C PRO A 559 25.50 -31.40 -5.89
N ALA A 560 25.94 -30.51 -4.99
CA ALA A 560 26.29 -30.80 -3.59
C ALA A 560 25.10 -30.76 -2.62
N LEU A 561 23.88 -30.48 -3.10
CA LEU A 561 22.64 -30.64 -2.33
C LEU A 561 22.56 -32.04 -1.70
N ALA A 562 21.82 -32.16 -0.60
CA ALA A 562 21.41 -33.47 -0.09
C ALA A 562 20.48 -34.19 -1.10
N LEU A 563 20.46 -35.52 -1.05
CA LEU A 563 19.40 -36.32 -1.64
C LEU A 563 18.61 -37.00 -0.54
N GLY A 564 17.32 -37.20 -0.80
CA GLY A 564 16.43 -38.01 0.02
C GLY A 564 16.78 -39.49 -0.03
N VAL A 565 17.85 -39.88 0.67
CA VAL A 565 18.34 -41.26 0.70
C VAL A 565 17.26 -42.24 1.17
N GLY A 566 17.12 -43.35 0.44
CA GLY A 566 16.22 -44.44 0.80
C GLY A 566 14.81 -44.39 0.23
N ARG A 567 14.45 -43.41 -0.61
CA ARG A 567 13.20 -43.48 -1.41
C ARG A 567 13.43 -43.49 -2.92
N PHE A 568 14.03 -42.47 -3.53
CA PHE A 568 14.15 -42.39 -5.01
C PHE A 568 15.59 -42.11 -5.47
N SER A 569 16.10 -42.97 -6.36
CA SER A 569 17.38 -42.87 -7.09
C SER A 569 18.71 -43.06 -6.33
N THR A 570 19.78 -43.23 -7.11
CA THR A 570 21.18 -43.13 -6.68
C THR A 570 21.77 -41.76 -7.02
N ALA A 571 22.79 -41.33 -6.28
CA ALA A 571 23.39 -40.00 -6.46
C ALA A 571 23.97 -39.71 -7.86
N ALA A 572 24.31 -40.74 -8.64
CA ALA A 572 24.78 -40.58 -10.02
C ALA A 572 23.66 -40.27 -11.03
N GLN A 573 22.41 -40.63 -10.72
CA GLN A 573 21.26 -40.40 -11.60
C GLN A 573 20.76 -38.95 -11.49
N ALA A 574 20.69 -38.40 -10.27
CA ALA A 574 20.32 -37.01 -9.98
C ALA A 574 21.32 -35.94 -10.49
N LEU A 575 22.33 -36.38 -11.26
CA LEU A 575 23.33 -35.55 -11.92
C LEU A 575 23.31 -35.72 -13.46
N GLN A 576 22.29 -36.35 -14.04
CA GLN A 576 22.07 -36.36 -15.49
C GLN A 576 21.15 -35.20 -15.91
N PRO A 577 21.36 -34.55 -17.08
CA PRO A 577 20.48 -33.48 -17.57
C PRO A 577 19.00 -33.90 -17.72
N LEU A 578 18.80 -35.13 -18.21
CA LEU A 578 17.51 -35.72 -18.52
C LEU A 578 17.56 -37.17 -18.01
N VAL A 579 16.54 -37.57 -17.24
CA VAL A 579 16.40 -38.92 -16.69
C VAL A 579 15.07 -39.51 -17.12
N VAL A 580 15.07 -40.79 -17.51
CA VAL A 580 13.86 -41.61 -17.72
C VAL A 580 14.00 -42.90 -16.92
N LEU A 581 13.05 -43.17 -16.02
CA LEU A 581 13.09 -44.34 -15.11
C LEU A 581 11.69 -44.93 -14.90
N TYR A 582 11.62 -46.26 -14.69
CA TYR A 582 10.37 -47.01 -14.44
C TYR A 582 9.22 -46.66 -15.41
N SER A 583 9.56 -46.38 -16.67
CA SER A 583 8.66 -45.81 -17.67
C SER A 583 8.68 -46.62 -18.97
N GLN A 584 7.59 -46.55 -19.73
CA GLN A 584 7.34 -47.32 -20.95
C GLN A 584 6.90 -46.36 -22.07
N ASN A 585 7.23 -46.68 -23.33
CA ASN A 585 6.84 -45.90 -24.51
C ASN A 585 7.20 -44.40 -24.41
N VAL A 586 8.37 -44.09 -23.85
CA VAL A 586 8.90 -42.71 -23.78
C VAL A 586 9.75 -42.44 -25.03
N SER A 587 9.31 -41.48 -25.83
CA SER A 587 10.09 -40.93 -26.95
C SER A 587 10.92 -39.75 -26.47
N VAL A 588 12.21 -39.74 -26.83
CA VAL A 588 13.14 -38.65 -26.52
C VAL A 588 13.74 -38.14 -27.82
N GLY A 589 13.33 -36.94 -28.23
CA GLY A 589 13.81 -36.24 -29.42
C GLY A 589 15.01 -35.33 -29.13
N THR A 590 15.12 -34.25 -29.89
CA THR A 590 16.24 -33.30 -29.80
C THR A 590 16.01 -32.34 -28.65
N ASN A 591 16.66 -32.57 -27.52
CA ASN A 591 16.62 -31.70 -26.34
C ASN A 591 18.02 -31.10 -26.13
N PRO A 592 18.32 -29.89 -26.63
CA PRO A 592 19.65 -29.31 -26.55
C PRO A 592 20.12 -29.10 -25.11
N ILE A 593 21.33 -29.54 -24.78
CA ILE A 593 21.94 -29.38 -23.45
C ILE A 593 23.13 -28.43 -23.57
N ASP A 594 23.04 -27.23 -22.97
CA ASP A 594 24.17 -26.31 -22.88
C ASP A 594 24.77 -26.33 -21.46
N ARG A 595 26.05 -26.69 -21.39
CA ARG A 595 26.90 -26.62 -20.18
C ARG A 595 28.13 -25.71 -20.36
N ALA A 596 28.32 -25.17 -21.56
CA ALA A 596 29.57 -24.62 -22.07
C ALA A 596 29.58 -23.09 -22.09
N SER A 597 28.44 -22.45 -22.39
CA SER A 597 28.34 -20.97 -22.39
C SER A 597 28.64 -20.36 -21.01
N ARG A 598 28.05 -20.92 -19.94
CA ARG A 598 28.20 -20.51 -18.52
C ARG A 598 27.99 -19.01 -18.24
N ARG A 599 27.33 -18.28 -19.16
CA ARG A 599 27.08 -16.84 -19.05
C ARG A 599 25.60 -16.56 -19.27
N ALA A 600 24.83 -16.84 -18.21
CA ALA A 600 23.46 -16.37 -18.13
C ALA A 600 23.42 -14.84 -17.98
N PHE A 601 22.40 -14.22 -18.57
CA PHE A 601 22.00 -12.88 -18.15
C PHE A 601 21.13 -12.95 -16.90
N ILE A 602 21.32 -11.96 -16.05
CA ILE A 602 20.44 -11.55 -14.97
C ILE A 602 19.68 -10.33 -15.48
N THR A 603 18.35 -10.32 -15.41
CA THR A 603 17.56 -9.11 -15.69
C THR A 603 17.87 -8.03 -14.63
N ASP A 604 18.32 -6.86 -15.11
CA ASP A 604 18.87 -5.68 -14.41
C ASP A 604 19.40 -5.89 -12.96
N THR A 605 18.51 -6.13 -12.00
CA THR A 605 18.82 -6.33 -10.58
C THR A 605 19.39 -7.72 -10.25
N GLY A 606 20.62 -7.77 -9.75
CA GLY A 606 21.38 -8.98 -9.37
C GLY A 606 20.58 -10.10 -8.68
N PHE A 607 20.09 -11.09 -9.45
CA PHE A 607 19.23 -12.22 -9.06
C PHE A 607 17.88 -11.85 -8.40
N ARG A 608 17.48 -10.57 -8.42
CA ARG A 608 16.67 -9.98 -7.33
C ARG A 608 15.24 -9.60 -7.66
N GLN A 609 14.73 -9.73 -8.89
CA GLN A 609 13.30 -9.49 -9.13
C GLN A 609 12.80 -10.07 -10.45
N LEU A 610 11.49 -10.35 -10.51
CA LEU A 610 10.73 -10.28 -11.75
C LEU A 610 10.13 -8.88 -11.92
N SER A 611 10.75 -8.09 -12.79
CA SER A 611 10.00 -7.05 -13.49
C SER A 611 9.18 -7.74 -14.58
N ALA A 612 7.88 -7.48 -14.61
CA ALA A 612 7.04 -7.74 -15.77
C ALA A 612 7.38 -6.70 -16.85
N TYR A 613 7.59 -7.13 -18.10
CA TYR A 613 7.96 -6.21 -19.18
C TYR A 613 6.89 -6.15 -20.27
N ALA A 614 6.41 -4.94 -20.54
CA ALA A 614 5.45 -4.67 -21.60
C ALA A 614 6.07 -4.81 -23.00
N PRO A 615 5.37 -5.42 -23.97
CA PRO A 615 5.73 -5.32 -25.39
C PRO A 615 5.86 -3.85 -25.82
N GLY A 616 6.93 -3.51 -26.54
CA GLY A 616 7.31 -2.11 -26.81
C GLY A 616 8.20 -1.45 -25.74
N GLY A 617 8.39 -2.08 -24.58
CA GLY A 617 9.27 -1.61 -23.51
C GLY A 617 10.76 -1.85 -23.79
N THR A 618 11.62 -1.21 -22.99
CA THR A 618 13.07 -1.49 -22.97
C THR A 618 13.44 -2.13 -21.63
N PHE A 619 14.30 -3.15 -21.66
CA PHE A 619 14.77 -3.88 -20.49
C PHE A 619 16.28 -4.05 -20.52
N ARG A 620 16.91 -4.13 -19.34
CA ARG A 620 18.36 -4.31 -19.20
C ARG A 620 18.69 -5.75 -18.84
N LEU A 621 19.64 -6.32 -19.56
CA LEU A 621 20.23 -7.63 -19.31
C LEU A 621 21.66 -7.47 -18.82
N SER A 622 21.88 -7.73 -17.53
CA SER A 622 23.16 -7.65 -16.83
C SER A 622 23.85 -9.01 -16.83
N ALA A 623 25.15 -9.08 -17.15
CA ALA A 623 25.93 -10.32 -17.07
C ALA A 623 27.36 -10.07 -16.58
N PHE A 624 27.83 -10.93 -15.68
CA PHE A 624 29.24 -10.95 -15.28
C PHE A 624 30.10 -11.35 -16.49
N ASN A 625 31.10 -10.51 -16.81
CA ASN A 625 31.96 -10.67 -17.97
C ASN A 625 31.19 -10.69 -19.32
N LEU A 626 30.24 -9.76 -19.51
CA LEU A 626 29.62 -9.51 -20.81
C LEU A 626 30.68 -9.03 -21.83
N GLY A 627 31.59 -8.16 -21.40
CA GLY A 627 32.71 -7.68 -22.22
C GLY A 627 32.29 -6.73 -23.34
N THR A 628 33.08 -6.68 -24.42
CA THR A 628 32.81 -5.79 -25.56
C THR A 628 31.95 -6.51 -26.60
N LEU A 629 30.68 -6.11 -26.75
CA LEU A 629 29.70 -6.73 -27.64
C LEU A 629 29.88 -6.36 -29.13
N ALA A 630 31.08 -6.57 -29.67
CA ALA A 630 31.37 -6.36 -31.08
C ALA A 630 30.58 -7.35 -31.97
N ASN A 631 29.90 -6.82 -33.00
CA ASN A 631 29.05 -7.58 -33.93
C ASN A 631 28.00 -8.46 -33.21
N ALA A 632 27.37 -7.92 -32.17
CA ALA A 632 26.35 -8.63 -31.40
C ALA A 632 24.97 -8.63 -32.08
N SER A 633 24.23 -9.72 -31.90
CA SER A 633 22.83 -9.89 -32.32
C SER A 633 22.01 -10.45 -31.16
N ALA A 634 20.81 -9.91 -30.92
CA ALA A 634 19.90 -10.36 -29.87
C ALA A 634 18.57 -10.87 -30.47
N SER A 635 17.99 -11.89 -29.84
CA SER A 635 16.69 -12.46 -30.22
C SER A 635 15.92 -12.97 -29.01
N LEU A 636 14.59 -12.84 -29.02
CA LEU A 636 13.68 -13.40 -28.00
C LEU A 636 12.79 -14.47 -28.62
N THR A 637 12.61 -15.61 -27.97
CA THR A 637 11.52 -16.54 -28.25
C THR A 637 10.46 -16.39 -27.16
N ASP A 638 9.22 -16.13 -27.54
CA ASP A 638 8.12 -15.87 -26.60
C ASP A 638 7.34 -17.14 -26.21
N ALA A 639 6.37 -16.96 -25.31
CA ALA A 639 5.45 -18.00 -24.85
C ALA A 639 4.63 -18.62 -25.99
N ASP A 640 4.47 -17.92 -27.11
CA ASP A 640 3.79 -18.40 -28.32
C ASP A 640 4.77 -19.09 -29.31
N GLY A 641 6.02 -19.31 -28.90
CA GLY A 641 7.09 -19.93 -29.69
C GLY A 641 7.63 -19.03 -30.79
N THR A 642 7.16 -17.79 -30.89
CA THR A 642 7.55 -16.86 -31.96
C THR A 642 8.90 -16.25 -31.63
N SER A 643 9.82 -16.30 -32.60
CA SER A 643 11.18 -15.79 -32.43
C SER A 643 11.38 -14.43 -33.10
N TRP A 644 11.66 -13.43 -32.27
CA TRP A 644 11.81 -12.03 -32.61
C TRP A 644 13.27 -11.62 -32.64
N SER A 645 13.67 -10.81 -33.62
CA SER A 645 14.95 -10.09 -33.56
C SER A 645 14.80 -8.87 -32.65
N LEU A 646 15.76 -8.64 -31.76
CA LEU A 646 15.73 -7.55 -30.79
C LEU A 646 16.77 -6.48 -31.13
N THR A 647 16.43 -5.22 -30.89
CA THR A 647 17.38 -4.11 -31.02
C THR A 647 18.24 -4.01 -29.77
N ILE A 648 19.56 -4.15 -29.94
CA ILE A 648 20.56 -3.86 -28.91
C ILE A 648 20.71 -2.34 -28.78
N GLY A 649 20.45 -1.82 -27.58
CA GLY A 649 20.55 -0.42 -27.19
C GLY A 649 21.92 -0.07 -26.59
N THR A 650 21.94 0.61 -25.44
CA THR A 650 23.20 0.94 -24.77
C THR A 650 23.90 -0.33 -24.27
N THR A 651 25.23 -0.33 -24.31
CA THR A 651 26.05 -1.46 -23.87
C THR A 651 27.14 -0.99 -22.92
N SER A 652 27.45 -1.83 -21.95
CA SER A 652 28.56 -1.69 -21.01
C SER A 652 29.25 -3.04 -20.85
N THR A 653 30.39 -3.08 -20.16
CA THR A 653 31.12 -4.34 -19.90
C THR A 653 30.36 -5.36 -19.03
N HIS A 654 29.22 -4.95 -18.45
CA HIS A 654 28.42 -5.73 -17.51
C HIS A 654 26.92 -5.78 -17.83
N ALA A 655 26.41 -5.01 -18.78
CA ALA A 655 24.99 -4.97 -19.12
C ALA A 655 24.71 -4.46 -20.54
N VAL A 656 23.59 -4.89 -21.11
CA VAL A 656 23.06 -4.47 -22.41
C VAL A 656 21.58 -4.14 -22.30
N ASP A 657 21.18 -2.99 -22.83
CA ASP A 657 19.78 -2.60 -22.98
C ASP A 657 19.21 -3.23 -24.24
N VAL A 658 17.95 -3.69 -24.18
CA VAL A 658 17.29 -4.38 -25.28
C VAL A 658 15.84 -3.89 -25.37
N ALA A 659 15.38 -3.58 -26.59
CA ALA A 659 13.99 -3.21 -26.83
C ALA A 659 13.14 -4.45 -27.17
N LEU A 660 12.01 -4.61 -26.50
CA LEU A 660 10.97 -5.57 -26.85
C LEU A 660 10.14 -5.02 -28.02
N PRO A 661 9.98 -5.75 -29.14
CA PRO A 661 9.02 -5.38 -30.16
C PRO A 661 7.60 -5.27 -29.64
N ALA A 662 6.78 -4.45 -30.29
CA ALA A 662 5.34 -4.51 -30.10
C ALA A 662 4.79 -5.80 -30.73
N GLY A 663 3.93 -6.52 -30.01
CA GLY A 663 3.33 -7.78 -30.47
C GLY A 663 3.98 -9.08 -29.98
N VAL A 664 5.04 -9.00 -29.16
CA VAL A 664 5.62 -10.16 -28.45
C VAL A 664 4.55 -10.82 -27.57
N GLY A 665 4.46 -12.15 -27.62
CA GLY A 665 3.52 -12.95 -26.84
C GLY A 665 3.73 -12.84 -25.33
N LEU A 666 2.63 -12.75 -24.58
CA LEU A 666 2.66 -12.66 -23.11
C LEU A 666 2.96 -14.03 -22.48
N GLY A 667 3.67 -14.04 -21.35
CA GLY A 667 4.10 -15.24 -20.62
C GLY A 667 5.62 -15.32 -20.46
N GLY A 668 6.12 -16.52 -20.14
CA GLY A 668 7.54 -16.80 -20.09
C GLY A 668 8.19 -16.71 -21.46
N ALA A 669 9.34 -16.03 -21.55
CA ALA A 669 10.12 -15.87 -22.76
C ALA A 669 11.62 -16.06 -22.50
N VAL A 670 12.37 -16.38 -23.57
CA VAL A 670 13.81 -16.67 -23.53
C VAL A 670 14.54 -15.68 -24.43
N VAL A 671 15.61 -15.06 -23.93
CA VAL A 671 16.45 -14.15 -24.72
C VAL A 671 17.81 -14.78 -24.98
N PHE A 672 18.25 -14.74 -26.24
CA PHE A 672 19.60 -15.12 -26.67
C PHE A 672 20.34 -13.88 -27.16
N ILE A 673 21.60 -13.71 -26.75
CA ILE A 673 22.50 -12.72 -27.36
C ILE A 673 23.78 -13.43 -27.79
N LYS A 674 24.18 -13.21 -29.04
CA LYS A 674 25.38 -13.77 -29.65
C LYS A 674 26.33 -12.65 -30.04
N ALA A 675 27.60 -12.74 -29.66
CA ALA A 675 28.65 -11.78 -30.01
C ALA A 675 29.92 -12.54 -30.44
N GLY A 676 30.16 -12.60 -31.75
CA GLY A 676 31.19 -13.46 -32.33
C GLY A 676 30.99 -14.94 -31.95
N ASN A 677 31.94 -15.48 -31.18
CA ASN A 677 31.90 -16.87 -30.67
C ASN A 677 31.25 -16.99 -29.28
N ALA A 678 30.90 -15.88 -28.61
CA ALA A 678 30.20 -15.92 -27.33
C ALA A 678 28.69 -15.98 -27.55
N SER A 679 28.03 -16.88 -26.82
CA SER A 679 26.58 -16.95 -26.70
C SER A 679 26.19 -16.77 -25.23
N PHE A 680 25.18 -15.95 -25.00
CA PHE A 680 24.60 -15.63 -23.70
C PHE A 680 23.10 -15.91 -23.77
N VAL A 681 22.51 -16.36 -22.66
CA VAL A 681 21.08 -16.71 -22.59
C VAL A 681 20.46 -16.10 -21.34
N GLY A 682 19.21 -15.65 -21.40
CA GLY A 682 18.47 -15.06 -20.29
C GLY A 682 16.98 -15.39 -20.35
N THR A 683 16.30 -15.12 -19.25
CA THR A 683 14.90 -15.45 -19.01
C THR A 683 14.09 -14.18 -18.75
N LEU A 684 12.81 -14.19 -19.15
CA LEU A 684 11.93 -13.03 -19.09
C LEU A 684 10.49 -13.45 -18.84
N PHE A 685 9.69 -12.57 -18.23
CA PHE A 685 8.24 -12.65 -18.25
C PHE A 685 7.68 -11.40 -18.93
N VAL A 686 6.98 -11.61 -20.03
CA VAL A 686 6.33 -10.57 -20.84
C VAL A 686 4.87 -10.46 -20.37
N ASP A 687 4.45 -9.27 -20.00
CA ASP A 687 3.16 -9.00 -19.38
C ASP A 687 2.66 -7.63 -19.86
N ASN A 688 1.36 -7.49 -20.09
CA ASN A 688 0.78 -6.21 -20.52
C ASN A 688 0.16 -5.40 -19.38
N GLN A 689 0.27 -5.86 -18.12
CA GLN A 689 -0.33 -5.18 -16.97
C GLN A 689 0.64 -4.26 -16.24
N ASP A 690 0.21 -3.00 -16.08
CA ASP A 690 0.95 -1.95 -15.40
C ASP A 690 1.18 -2.24 -13.90
N ASN A 691 2.36 -1.81 -13.41
CA ASN A 691 2.59 -1.54 -12.00
C ASN A 691 2.26 -2.70 -11.02
N ILE A 692 2.83 -3.88 -11.26
CA ILE A 692 3.20 -4.76 -10.13
C ILE A 692 4.53 -4.23 -9.59
N PRO A 693 4.57 -3.67 -8.36
CA PRO A 693 5.81 -3.18 -7.78
C PRO A 693 6.79 -4.33 -7.64
N SER A 694 8.07 -4.07 -7.92
CA SER A 694 9.14 -4.98 -7.57
C SER A 694 9.04 -5.32 -6.08
N ILE A 695 9.19 -6.60 -5.70
CA ILE A 695 8.96 -7.05 -4.31
C ILE A 695 10.19 -6.83 -3.40
N ASN A 696 11.28 -6.31 -3.97
CA ASN A 696 12.30 -5.50 -3.33
C ASN A 696 12.23 -4.03 -3.81
N GLN A 697 11.03 -3.48 -4.05
CA GLN A 697 10.67 -2.28 -3.30
C GLN A 697 10.77 -2.65 -1.82
N ALA A 698 12.02 -2.60 -1.34
CA ALA A 698 12.38 -1.81 -0.19
C ALA A 698 11.28 -1.82 0.87
N THR A 699 11.34 -2.83 1.72
CA THR A 699 10.14 -3.35 2.37
C THR A 699 9.96 -2.49 3.65
N TYR A 700 8.99 -1.55 3.64
CA TYR A 700 8.87 -0.44 4.61
C TYR A 700 7.81 -0.65 5.70
N GLN A 701 8.19 -0.59 6.97
CA GLN A 701 7.25 -0.21 8.03
C GLN A 701 7.28 1.29 8.26
N VAL A 702 6.13 1.84 8.65
CA VAL A 702 5.98 3.24 9.07
C VAL A 702 5.21 3.27 10.39
N SER A 703 5.67 4.06 11.37
CA SER A 703 5.24 3.93 12.77
C SER A 703 3.77 4.29 13.08
N ALA A 704 3.00 4.79 12.12
CA ALA A 704 1.56 5.00 12.23
C ALA A 704 0.89 5.01 10.84
N SER A 705 -0.29 4.40 10.72
CA SER A 705 -1.13 4.44 9.52
C SER A 705 -2.26 5.48 9.57
N THR A 706 -2.59 6.00 10.76
CA THR A 706 -3.48 7.13 10.95
C THR A 706 -3.00 8.01 12.11
N VAL A 707 -3.22 9.32 12.02
CA VAL A 707 -2.93 10.29 13.10
C VAL A 707 -4.01 11.38 13.13
N THR A 708 -4.40 11.80 14.33
CA THR A 708 -5.35 12.91 14.53
C THR A 708 -4.65 14.11 15.15
N ALA A 709 -4.92 15.30 14.62
CA ALA A 709 -4.39 16.57 15.07
C ALA A 709 -5.52 17.51 15.56
N PRO A 710 -5.21 18.47 16.46
CA PRO A 710 -6.17 19.49 16.87
C PRO A 710 -6.54 20.43 15.71
N ALA A 711 -7.59 21.24 15.89
CA ALA A 711 -7.98 22.26 14.92
C ALA A 711 -6.89 23.32 14.64
N ALA A 712 -5.87 23.47 15.50
CA ALA A 712 -4.72 24.34 15.27
C ALA A 712 -3.63 23.66 14.40
N ALA A 713 -2.66 24.45 13.93
CA ALA A 713 -1.49 23.93 13.21
C ALA A 713 -0.61 23.00 14.08
N ASN A 714 0.04 21.99 13.48
CA ASN A 714 0.79 20.94 14.20
C ASN A 714 1.90 20.30 13.33
N VAL A 715 2.80 19.49 13.90
CA VAL A 715 3.79 18.69 13.16
C VAL A 715 3.89 17.26 13.72
N VAL A 716 3.73 16.28 12.85
CA VAL A 716 3.70 14.84 13.15
C VAL A 716 5.02 14.19 12.69
N SER A 717 5.52 13.18 13.41
CA SER A 717 6.75 12.45 13.07
C SER A 717 6.49 10.95 12.88
N PHE A 718 7.25 10.32 11.97
CA PHE A 718 7.08 8.92 11.58
C PHE A 718 8.46 8.23 11.48
N LEU A 719 8.66 7.14 12.22
CA LEU A 719 9.82 6.25 12.01
C LEU A 719 9.52 5.31 10.83
N VAL A 720 10.45 5.22 9.88
CA VAL A 720 10.45 4.27 8.77
C VAL A 720 11.51 3.21 9.02
N VAL A 721 11.13 1.94 9.00
CA VAL A 721 12.04 0.79 9.16
C VAL A 721 12.10 0.03 7.84
N THR A 722 13.30 -0.29 7.35
CA THR A 722 13.47 -1.02 6.09
C THR A 722 14.83 -1.71 5.99
N GLN A 723 15.01 -2.46 4.90
CA GLN A 723 16.22 -3.21 4.58
C GLN A 723 17.41 -2.26 4.31
N PRO A 724 18.64 -2.62 4.73
CA PRO A 724 19.82 -1.78 4.51
C PRO A 724 20.07 -1.48 3.02
N GLY A 725 20.19 -0.19 2.68
CA GLY A 725 20.44 0.30 1.32
C GLY A 725 19.20 0.62 0.48
N SER A 726 18.00 0.42 1.02
CA SER A 726 16.73 0.53 0.26
C SER A 726 16.04 1.90 0.48
N ALA A 727 15.62 2.59 -0.60
CA ALA A 727 15.39 4.04 -0.62
C ALA A 727 13.94 4.51 -0.93
N TYR A 728 13.40 5.39 -0.07
CA TYR A 728 11.99 5.82 -0.01
C TYR A 728 11.80 7.34 -0.13
N ALA A 729 10.61 7.73 -0.58
CA ALA A 729 10.11 9.11 -0.56
C ALA A 729 8.80 9.21 0.25
N ILE A 730 8.39 10.43 0.57
CA ILE A 730 7.10 10.76 1.22
C ILE A 730 6.41 11.87 0.42
N THR A 731 5.08 11.82 0.33
CA THR A 731 4.23 12.79 -0.40
C THR A 731 2.95 13.09 0.37
N ALA A 732 2.26 14.19 0.05
CA ALA A 732 0.97 14.57 0.63
C ALA A 732 -0.06 14.90 -0.47
N ALA A 733 -1.36 14.68 -0.20
CA ALA A 733 -2.42 14.97 -1.16
C ALA A 733 -3.01 16.39 -1.05
N ASP A 734 -3.29 16.87 0.17
CA ASP A 734 -3.91 18.19 0.38
C ASP A 734 -2.91 19.22 0.90
N ALA A 735 -3.03 20.46 0.42
CA ALA A 735 -2.16 21.58 0.79
C ALA A 735 -2.19 21.98 2.28
N PHE A 736 -3.07 21.39 3.10
CA PHE A 736 -3.03 21.55 4.56
C PHE A 736 -2.11 20.55 5.27
N ALA A 737 -1.48 19.60 4.56
CA ALA A 737 -0.49 18.66 5.09
C ALA A 737 0.79 18.62 4.24
N THR A 738 1.97 18.66 4.86
CA THR A 738 3.22 18.97 4.13
C THR A 738 4.44 18.17 4.65
N PRO A 739 5.10 17.32 3.82
CA PRO A 739 6.08 16.34 4.29
C PRO A 739 7.56 16.79 4.27
N SER A 740 8.44 15.96 4.82
CA SER A 740 9.91 16.07 4.73
C SER A 740 10.49 15.43 3.45
N ALA A 741 11.80 15.50 3.24
CA ALA A 741 12.48 14.72 2.20
C ALA A 741 12.52 13.21 2.52
N GLY A 742 12.83 12.38 1.52
CA GLY A 742 12.99 10.93 1.62
C GLY A 742 14.31 10.45 2.24
N GLY A 743 14.53 9.13 2.31
CA GLY A 743 15.69 8.51 2.94
C GLY A 743 16.01 7.11 2.41
N ALA A 744 17.00 6.42 3.01
CA ALA A 744 17.34 5.03 2.68
C ALA A 744 17.86 4.26 3.89
N GLY A 745 17.41 3.01 4.07
CA GLY A 745 17.54 2.29 5.34
C GLY A 745 16.68 2.92 6.46
N THR A 746 16.71 2.33 7.66
CA THR A 746 15.85 2.79 8.78
C THR A 746 16.16 4.23 9.20
N GLY A 747 15.13 5.10 9.25
CA GLY A 747 15.24 6.55 9.50
C GLY A 747 13.89 7.23 9.78
N VAL A 748 13.90 8.50 10.22
CA VAL A 748 12.69 9.23 10.68
C VAL A 748 12.32 10.36 9.72
N LEU A 749 11.01 10.56 9.50
CA LEU A 749 10.38 11.56 8.64
C LEU A 749 9.38 12.44 9.42
N THR A 750 8.96 13.57 8.86
CA THR A 750 8.00 14.51 9.50
C THR A 750 6.97 15.09 8.53
N VAL A 751 5.81 15.52 9.05
CA VAL A 751 4.72 16.15 8.27
C VAL A 751 4.05 17.27 9.07
N SER A 752 3.97 18.48 8.50
CA SER A 752 3.32 19.65 9.09
C SER A 752 1.85 19.78 8.68
N LEU A 753 1.02 20.43 9.51
CA LEU A 753 -0.42 20.64 9.31
C LEU A 753 -0.83 22.10 9.54
N ALA A 754 -1.72 22.64 8.70
CA ALA A 754 -2.33 23.97 8.86
C ALA A 754 -3.69 23.92 9.57
N ALA A 755 -4.13 24.99 10.24
CA ALA A 755 -5.31 25.02 11.11
C ALA A 755 -6.68 25.04 10.38
N ASN A 756 -7.75 24.62 11.06
CA ASN A 756 -9.09 24.36 10.52
C ASN A 756 -10.22 25.10 11.29
N PRO A 757 -10.79 26.19 10.74
CA PRO A 757 -11.86 26.94 11.39
C PRO A 757 -13.28 26.41 11.11
N GLY A 758 -13.43 25.41 10.23
CA GLY A 758 -14.72 24.84 9.82
C GLY A 758 -15.16 23.64 10.67
N ALA A 759 -15.91 22.72 10.06
CA ALA A 759 -16.11 21.36 10.59
C ALA A 759 -14.84 20.50 10.40
N THR A 760 -14.75 19.36 11.09
CA THR A 760 -13.63 18.40 11.00
C THR A 760 -13.30 18.03 9.56
N ARG A 761 -12.01 18.02 9.20
CA ARG A 761 -11.48 17.65 7.87
C ARG A 761 -10.41 16.57 7.94
N THR A 762 -10.11 15.92 6.82
CA THR A 762 -9.17 14.80 6.73
C THR A 762 -8.44 14.80 5.40
N THR A 763 -7.18 14.34 5.37
CA THR A 763 -6.36 14.13 4.17
C THR A 763 -5.64 12.77 4.24
N THR A 764 -5.02 12.35 3.14
CA THR A 764 -4.13 11.18 3.08
C THR A 764 -2.76 11.58 2.51
N ILE A 765 -1.71 11.28 3.25
CA ILE A 765 -0.31 11.36 2.78
C ILE A 765 0.14 9.97 2.32
N LYS A 766 1.31 9.85 1.68
CA LYS A 766 1.94 8.54 1.43
C LYS A 766 3.40 8.54 1.89
N ILE A 767 3.76 7.66 2.82
CA ILE A 767 5.16 7.38 3.19
C ILE A 767 5.60 6.10 2.51
N ALA A 768 6.63 6.17 1.67
CA ALA A 768 7.25 5.02 1.03
C ALA A 768 6.26 4.17 0.21
N GLY A 769 5.24 4.84 -0.34
CA GLY A 769 4.08 4.23 -1.04
C GLY A 769 2.85 4.00 -0.15
N GLN A 770 3.02 3.82 1.16
CA GLN A 770 1.92 3.53 2.10
C GLN A 770 1.06 4.75 2.39
N PRO A 771 -0.26 4.71 2.14
CA PRO A 771 -1.18 5.78 2.54
C PRO A 771 -1.30 5.88 4.06
N ILE A 772 -1.32 7.11 4.58
CA ILE A 772 -1.52 7.41 6.01
C ILE A 772 -2.55 8.53 6.10
N THR A 773 -3.61 8.32 6.90
CA THR A 773 -4.72 9.27 7.01
C THR A 773 -4.51 10.24 8.16
N LEU A 774 -4.59 11.55 7.87
CA LEU A 774 -4.41 12.64 8.82
C LEU A 774 -5.73 13.41 9.01
N THR A 775 -6.32 13.31 10.20
CA THR A 775 -7.62 13.93 10.54
C THR A 775 -7.42 15.14 11.45
N GLN A 776 -8.24 16.18 11.27
CA GLN A 776 -8.13 17.46 11.97
C GLN A 776 -9.51 18.00 12.38
N SER A 777 -9.72 18.23 13.68
CA SER A 777 -11.01 18.62 14.28
C SER A 777 -11.55 19.99 13.80
N GLY A 778 -12.83 20.28 14.11
CA GLY A 778 -13.52 21.54 13.79
C GLY A 778 -14.36 22.12 14.94
N ALA A 779 -15.08 23.22 14.67
CA ALA A 779 -15.81 24.04 15.64
C ALA A 779 -17.20 23.49 16.06
N ALA A 780 -17.67 23.87 17.26
CA ALA A 780 -18.79 23.23 17.96
C ALA A 780 -19.92 24.22 18.36
N ASP A 781 -20.89 23.74 19.16
CA ASP A 781 -21.97 24.50 19.80
C ASP A 781 -21.54 25.01 21.20
N PRO A 782 -22.07 26.14 21.73
CA PRO A 782 -21.43 26.93 22.78
C PRO A 782 -21.54 26.25 24.15
N VAL A 783 -20.46 25.62 24.59
CA VAL A 783 -20.32 25.03 25.93
C VAL A 783 -19.21 25.77 26.69
N ILE A 784 -19.49 26.18 27.93
CA ILE A 784 -18.47 26.75 28.83
C ILE A 784 -17.48 25.64 29.24
N ALA A 785 -16.45 25.43 28.42
CA ALA A 785 -15.36 24.49 28.69
C ALA A 785 -14.43 25.02 29.80
N THR A 786 -14.36 26.34 30.00
CA THR A 786 -13.75 26.95 31.18
C THR A 786 -14.47 28.24 31.53
N ALA A 787 -15.14 28.24 32.69
CA ALA A 787 -15.72 29.45 33.28
C ALA A 787 -14.59 30.43 33.65
N PRO A 788 -14.83 31.75 33.66
CA PRO A 788 -13.82 32.71 34.09
C PRO A 788 -13.34 32.38 35.50
N GLN A 789 -12.05 32.56 35.73
CA GLN A 789 -11.40 32.27 37.00
C GLN A 789 -11.14 33.55 37.78
N SER A 790 -11.28 33.50 39.10
CA SER A 790 -10.94 34.61 39.99
C SER A 790 -9.48 35.05 39.79
N GLN A 791 -9.23 36.36 39.76
CA GLN A 791 -7.92 36.93 39.45
C GLN A 791 -7.39 37.87 40.53
N THR A 792 -6.07 38.05 40.53
CA THR A 792 -5.36 39.10 41.27
C THR A 792 -4.41 39.81 40.29
N THR A 793 -4.61 41.10 39.99
CA THR A 793 -3.81 41.85 38.97
C THR A 793 -3.30 43.21 39.46
N ALA A 794 -2.31 43.82 38.81
CA ALA A 794 -1.64 45.00 39.37
C ALA A 794 -2.58 46.21 39.51
N ASN A 795 -2.39 46.99 40.59
CA ASN A 795 -3.14 48.23 40.79
C ASN A 795 -2.84 49.22 39.66
N GLY A 796 -3.87 49.63 38.92
CA GLY A 796 -3.71 50.43 37.70
C GLY A 796 -3.27 49.65 36.46
N SER A 797 -3.19 48.32 36.50
CA SER A 797 -3.01 47.46 35.31
C SER A 797 -4.29 46.69 34.98
N ALA A 798 -4.33 46.04 33.83
CA ALA A 798 -5.56 45.39 33.38
C ALA A 798 -5.88 44.09 34.16
N ALA A 799 -7.15 43.88 34.50
CA ALA A 799 -7.68 42.54 34.82
C ALA A 799 -8.28 41.93 33.57
N VAL A 800 -8.02 40.65 33.30
CA VAL A 800 -8.42 40.01 32.04
C VAL A 800 -9.18 38.72 32.36
N PHE A 801 -10.49 38.83 32.51
CA PHE A 801 -11.36 37.66 32.66
C PHE A 801 -11.61 37.05 31.29
N SER A 802 -11.06 35.87 31.05
CA SER A 802 -11.33 35.03 29.87
C SER A 802 -12.39 33.98 30.20
N VAL A 803 -13.36 33.79 29.29
CA VAL A 803 -14.19 32.59 29.27
C VAL A 803 -13.84 31.76 28.04
N THR A 804 -13.59 30.47 28.22
CA THR A 804 -13.44 29.53 27.10
C THR A 804 -14.79 28.86 26.90
N ALA A 805 -15.59 29.45 26.02
CA ALA A 805 -16.83 28.86 25.54
C ALA A 805 -16.58 28.24 24.17
N ASN A 806 -16.26 26.94 24.13
CA ASN A 806 -16.05 26.21 22.88
C ASN A 806 -17.34 26.34 22.05
N GLY A 807 -17.25 26.91 20.84
CA GLY A 807 -18.40 27.08 19.95
C GLY A 807 -19.16 28.41 20.04
N ALA A 808 -18.83 29.30 20.97
CA ALA A 808 -19.47 30.61 21.04
C ALA A 808 -18.89 31.64 20.06
N GLN A 809 -19.79 32.40 19.42
CA GLN A 809 -19.51 33.39 18.38
C GLN A 809 -19.68 34.84 18.89
N SER A 810 -20.34 35.02 20.03
CA SER A 810 -20.62 36.32 20.67
C SER A 810 -20.79 36.14 22.18
N TYR A 811 -20.58 37.21 22.96
CA TYR A 811 -20.60 37.16 24.43
C TYR A 811 -21.27 38.41 25.03
N GLN A 812 -21.55 38.42 26.33
CA GLN A 812 -21.91 39.62 27.10
C GLN A 812 -21.53 39.43 28.59
N TRP A 813 -20.74 40.36 29.14
CA TRP A 813 -20.24 40.32 30.52
C TRP A 813 -21.10 41.11 31.52
N PHE A 814 -20.98 40.72 32.79
CA PHE A 814 -21.69 41.28 33.94
C PHE A 814 -20.72 41.42 35.12
N LEU A 815 -20.96 42.39 36.01
CA LEU A 815 -20.31 42.56 37.31
C LEU A 815 -21.39 42.59 38.40
N ASN A 816 -21.28 41.70 39.39
CA ASN A 816 -22.23 41.58 40.51
C ASN A 816 -23.70 41.46 40.04
N GLY A 817 -23.92 40.81 38.88
CA GLY A 817 -25.23 40.65 38.25
C GLY A 817 -25.68 41.81 37.33
N VAL A 818 -24.97 42.94 37.30
CA VAL A 818 -25.27 44.10 36.44
C VAL A 818 -24.51 43.98 35.11
N ALA A 819 -25.21 44.16 33.98
CA ALA A 819 -24.59 44.06 32.66
C ALA A 819 -23.55 45.17 32.41
N LEU A 820 -22.38 44.80 31.93
CA LEU A 820 -21.32 45.74 31.56
C LEU A 820 -21.52 46.16 30.10
N ALA A 821 -22.02 47.37 29.89
CA ALA A 821 -22.39 47.87 28.57
C ALA A 821 -21.24 47.75 27.55
N GLY A 822 -21.54 47.16 26.39
CA GLY A 822 -20.59 46.97 25.28
C GLY A 822 -19.52 45.90 25.50
N GLN A 823 -19.49 45.20 26.63
CA GLN A 823 -18.48 44.19 26.92
C GLN A 823 -18.91 42.81 26.37
N THR A 824 -18.61 42.55 25.10
CA THR A 824 -19.20 41.44 24.32
C THR A 824 -18.20 40.44 23.71
N GLY A 825 -16.91 40.51 24.07
CA GLY A 825 -15.89 39.54 23.64
C GLY A 825 -15.77 38.33 24.58
N SER A 826 -15.03 37.28 24.17
CA SER A 826 -14.67 36.12 25.02
C SER A 826 -13.78 36.50 26.21
N THR A 827 -13.27 37.73 26.22
CA THR A 827 -12.44 38.32 27.26
C THR A 827 -12.99 39.68 27.66
N LEU A 828 -13.19 39.88 28.97
CA LEU A 828 -13.39 41.21 29.56
C LEU A 828 -12.05 41.73 30.05
N THR A 829 -11.65 42.88 29.52
CA THR A 829 -10.44 43.60 29.98
C THR A 829 -10.87 44.82 30.81
N VAL A 830 -10.74 44.71 32.13
CA VAL A 830 -10.88 45.86 33.04
C VAL A 830 -9.55 46.62 33.01
N ASN A 831 -9.41 47.55 32.06
CA ASN A 831 -8.22 48.39 31.94
C ASN A 831 -8.06 49.29 33.17
N GLY A 832 -6.82 49.40 33.69
CA GLY A 832 -6.54 50.25 34.85
C GLY A 832 -7.24 49.79 36.13
N ALA A 833 -7.34 48.49 36.37
CA ALA A 833 -8.11 47.92 37.47
C ALA A 833 -7.64 48.46 38.84
N THR A 834 -8.61 48.93 39.61
CA THR A 834 -8.44 49.43 40.98
C THR A 834 -9.32 48.64 41.93
N THR A 835 -9.25 48.95 43.23
CA THR A 835 -10.17 48.39 44.24
C THR A 835 -11.65 48.65 43.95
N ALA A 836 -11.99 49.71 43.19
CA ALA A 836 -13.36 49.98 42.75
C ALA A 836 -13.89 48.98 41.70
N ASN A 837 -13.02 48.13 41.14
CA ASN A 837 -13.38 47.06 40.21
C ASN A 837 -13.42 45.67 40.89
N ALA A 838 -13.13 45.58 42.19
CA ALA A 838 -13.22 44.32 42.92
C ALA A 838 -14.67 43.82 43.01
N GLY A 839 -14.91 42.57 42.64
CA GLY A 839 -16.26 41.98 42.58
C GLY A 839 -16.33 40.75 41.70
N THR A 840 -17.51 40.15 41.58
CA THR A 840 -17.72 38.88 40.88
C THR A 840 -18.25 39.11 39.47
N TYR A 841 -17.51 38.64 38.47
CA TYR A 841 -17.81 38.77 37.05
C TYR A 841 -18.39 37.48 36.47
N THR A 842 -19.42 37.58 35.63
CA THR A 842 -20.04 36.46 34.87
C THR A 842 -20.23 36.85 33.41
N VAL A 843 -20.43 35.86 32.54
CA VAL A 843 -20.59 36.09 31.09
C VAL A 843 -21.54 35.09 30.45
N VAL A 844 -22.39 35.59 29.55
CA VAL A 844 -23.21 34.79 28.63
C VAL A 844 -22.45 34.64 27.33
N ALA A 845 -22.41 33.44 26.76
CA ALA A 845 -21.73 33.08 25.52
C ALA A 845 -22.73 32.44 24.52
N LYS A 846 -22.69 32.83 23.25
CA LYS A 846 -23.76 32.56 22.27
C LYS A 846 -23.23 32.28 20.87
N SER A 847 -23.77 31.27 20.19
CA SER A 847 -23.49 30.88 18.80
C SER A 847 -24.67 31.24 17.87
N ALA A 848 -24.60 30.81 16.61
CA ALA A 848 -25.72 30.81 15.68
C ALA A 848 -26.84 29.82 16.05
N THR A 849 -26.57 28.87 16.94
CA THR A 849 -27.42 27.69 17.25
C THR A 849 -27.87 27.62 18.72
N GLY A 850 -27.18 28.26 19.67
CA GLY A 850 -27.53 28.22 21.09
C GLY A 850 -26.82 29.28 21.95
N SER A 851 -27.02 29.25 23.27
CA SER A 851 -26.30 30.10 24.23
C SER A 851 -26.25 29.52 25.65
N VAL A 852 -25.19 29.82 26.39
CA VAL A 852 -24.88 29.30 27.72
C VAL A 852 -24.30 30.40 28.62
N THR A 853 -24.46 30.30 29.94
CA THR A 853 -23.93 31.28 30.92
C THR A 853 -22.85 30.65 31.79
N SER A 854 -21.82 31.43 32.16
CA SER A 854 -20.69 30.98 32.97
C SER A 854 -20.96 30.99 34.48
N GLY A 855 -20.12 30.25 35.22
CA GLY A 855 -19.88 30.52 36.65
C GLY A 855 -19.20 31.89 36.86
N GLY A 856 -19.16 32.35 38.11
CA GLY A 856 -18.66 33.67 38.49
C GLY A 856 -17.20 33.71 38.97
N ALA A 857 -16.50 34.80 38.66
CA ALA A 857 -15.07 35.01 38.91
C ALA A 857 -14.79 36.27 39.72
N LEU A 858 -14.05 36.18 40.84
CA LEU A 858 -13.80 37.31 41.75
C LEU A 858 -12.51 38.07 41.38
N LEU A 859 -12.56 39.41 41.32
CA LEU A 859 -11.37 40.27 41.14
C LEU A 859 -10.74 40.75 42.45
N THR A 860 -9.42 40.64 42.52
CA THR A 860 -8.49 41.12 43.57
C THR A 860 -7.28 41.83 42.91
N ILE A 861 -6.37 42.49 43.65
CA ILE A 861 -5.33 43.38 43.09
C ILE A 861 -3.89 43.17 43.69
N SER A 862 -2.82 42.97 42.86
CA SER A 862 -1.36 42.79 43.20
C SER A 862 -0.43 42.76 41.94
N ASN A 863 0.88 43.13 42.01
CA ASN A 863 1.55 43.85 40.88
C ASN A 863 2.73 43.21 40.05
N LEU A 864 2.68 43.16 38.70
CA LEU A 864 3.81 42.89 37.73
C LEU A 864 3.60 43.44 36.26
N PRO A 865 4.64 43.50 35.35
CA PRO A 865 4.62 44.13 33.99
C PRO A 865 4.86 43.21 32.72
N VAL A 866 4.89 43.76 31.48
CA VAL A 866 4.71 43.03 30.16
C VAL A 866 5.41 43.67 28.89
N VAL A 867 5.72 42.95 27.77
CA VAL A 867 6.33 43.47 26.47
C VAL A 867 5.98 42.70 25.13
N SER A 868 6.19 43.27 23.92
CA SER A 868 6.02 42.60 22.56
C SER A 868 6.77 43.23 21.33
N ARG A 869 6.84 42.53 20.16
CA ARG A 869 7.51 42.96 18.89
C ARG A 869 7.02 42.28 17.58
N LEU A 870 7.41 42.79 16.40
CA LEU A 870 7.39 42.10 15.09
C LEU A 870 8.64 41.19 14.92
N ALA A 871 8.47 39.97 14.38
CA ALA A 871 9.51 38.93 14.37
C ALA A 871 9.94 38.40 12.99
N ASN A 872 9.07 38.38 11.98
CA ASN A 872 9.44 37.96 10.62
C ASN A 872 8.53 38.55 9.52
N LEU A 873 8.90 38.33 8.26
CA LEU A 873 8.07 38.44 7.06
C LEU A 873 8.38 37.27 6.11
N SER A 874 7.38 36.74 5.40
CA SER A 874 7.52 35.71 4.37
C SER A 874 6.59 35.98 3.17
N ILE A 875 7.15 36.09 1.97
CA ILE A 875 6.42 36.37 0.72
C ILE A 875 6.46 35.15 -0.18
N LEU A 876 5.32 34.54 -0.50
CA LEU A 876 5.23 33.46 -1.50
C LEU A 876 4.66 34.02 -2.80
N THR A 877 5.38 33.88 -3.91
CA THR A 877 4.97 34.45 -5.21
C THR A 877 5.66 33.81 -6.41
N ASN A 878 5.15 34.07 -7.62
CA ASN A 878 5.71 33.56 -8.88
C ASN A 878 6.53 34.64 -9.59
N LEU A 879 7.74 34.30 -10.05
CA LEU A 879 8.45 35.09 -11.06
C LEU A 879 7.98 34.70 -12.46
N THR A 880 7.89 35.66 -13.37
CA THR A 880 7.53 35.45 -14.78
C THR A 880 8.39 36.34 -15.69
N ASP A 881 8.43 36.09 -16.99
CA ASP A 881 9.18 36.95 -17.93
C ASP A 881 8.70 38.42 -17.90
N ALA A 882 7.44 38.64 -17.48
CA ALA A 882 6.81 39.96 -17.35
C ALA A 882 6.86 40.54 -15.92
N ASP A 883 7.46 39.82 -14.96
CA ASP A 883 7.79 40.23 -13.58
C ASP A 883 8.94 39.33 -13.04
N PRO A 884 10.19 39.54 -13.49
CA PRO A 884 11.30 38.60 -13.28
C PRO A 884 12.05 38.78 -11.95
N LEU A 885 11.61 39.72 -11.10
CA LEU A 885 12.15 39.94 -9.76
C LEU A 885 11.11 40.65 -8.88
N PHE A 886 11.30 40.58 -7.56
CA PHE A 886 10.61 41.46 -6.62
C PHE A 886 11.55 41.96 -5.53
N THR A 887 11.09 42.95 -4.75
CA THR A 887 11.89 43.58 -3.68
C THR A 887 11.17 43.49 -2.34
N VAL A 888 11.78 42.86 -1.34
CA VAL A 888 11.40 42.92 0.08
C VAL A 888 12.10 44.11 0.74
N GLY A 889 11.51 44.71 1.78
CA GLY A 889 12.10 45.82 2.53
C GLY A 889 11.92 45.72 4.04
N THR A 890 12.79 46.38 4.82
CA THR A 890 12.67 46.51 6.28
C THR A 890 13.49 47.68 6.84
N VAL A 891 13.07 48.20 8.00
CA VAL A 891 13.82 49.16 8.80
C VAL A 891 14.08 48.56 10.19
N ILE A 892 15.35 48.47 10.58
CA ILE A 892 15.79 48.05 11.91
C ILE A 892 15.94 49.28 12.80
N GLY A 893 15.36 49.24 14.01
CA GLY A 893 15.51 50.30 15.01
C GLY A 893 14.36 50.29 16.01
N GLY A 894 13.80 51.47 16.30
CA GLY A 894 12.61 51.65 17.13
C GLY A 894 12.81 52.71 18.20
N ALA A 895 11.78 53.52 18.48
CA ALA A 895 11.83 54.52 19.55
C ALA A 895 12.21 53.87 20.90
N GLY A 896 13.14 54.49 21.62
CA GLY A 896 13.67 54.00 22.89
C GLY A 896 14.75 52.90 22.79
N THR A 897 15.19 52.52 21.59
CA THR A 897 16.15 51.41 21.38
C THR A 897 17.49 51.87 20.82
N ALA A 898 18.55 51.09 21.04
CA ALA A 898 19.88 51.33 20.49
C ALA A 898 20.64 50.02 20.21
N GLY A 899 21.55 50.03 19.23
CA GLY A 899 22.39 48.90 18.86
C GLY A 899 22.01 48.23 17.53
N SER A 900 22.39 46.96 17.39
CA SER A 900 22.22 46.14 16.18
C SER A 900 21.29 44.94 16.41
N LYS A 901 20.82 44.30 15.33
CA LYS A 901 19.97 43.10 15.37
C LYS A 901 20.54 41.96 14.53
N GLY A 902 20.41 40.73 15.01
CA GLY A 902 20.68 39.55 14.21
C GLY A 902 19.56 39.29 13.20
N LEU A 903 19.84 39.46 11.91
CA LEU A 903 18.88 39.34 10.80
C LEU A 903 19.22 38.14 9.91
N LEU A 904 18.23 37.27 9.67
CA LEU A 904 18.30 36.19 8.67
C LEU A 904 17.42 36.56 7.47
N VAL A 905 17.95 36.36 6.26
CA VAL A 905 17.28 36.58 4.97
C VAL A 905 17.34 35.28 4.15
N ARG A 906 16.25 34.94 3.45
CA ARG A 906 16.12 33.70 2.67
C ARG A 906 15.40 33.93 1.35
N ALA A 907 15.71 33.12 0.33
CA ALA A 907 14.97 32.97 -0.91
C ALA A 907 14.93 31.48 -1.31
N GLY A 908 13.81 30.81 -1.02
CA GLY A 908 13.62 29.38 -1.25
C GLY A 908 12.84 29.10 -2.54
N GLY A 909 13.39 28.25 -3.40
CA GLY A 909 12.83 27.82 -4.68
C GLY A 909 12.89 26.29 -4.78
N PRO A 910 14.07 25.68 -4.93
CA PRO A 910 14.25 24.23 -4.82
C PRO A 910 13.63 23.62 -3.56
N ALA A 911 13.86 24.18 -2.36
CA ALA A 911 13.30 23.62 -1.14
C ALA A 911 11.77 23.64 -1.10
N LEU A 912 11.10 24.55 -1.82
CA LEU A 912 9.64 24.56 -1.90
C LEU A 912 9.07 23.30 -2.58
N ALA A 913 9.84 22.60 -3.41
CA ALA A 913 9.43 21.33 -3.99
C ALA A 913 9.27 20.24 -2.92
N ALA A 914 10.06 20.27 -1.83
CA ALA A 914 9.87 19.38 -0.68
C ALA A 914 8.53 19.64 0.04
N PHE A 915 8.04 20.89 0.00
CA PHE A 915 6.74 21.28 0.52
C PHE A 915 5.59 21.08 -0.50
N GLY A 916 5.82 20.32 -1.58
CA GLY A 916 4.80 19.99 -2.58
C GLY A 916 4.42 21.15 -3.52
N VAL A 917 5.15 22.28 -3.47
CA VAL A 917 4.90 23.42 -4.36
C VAL A 917 5.37 23.06 -5.78
N GLY A 918 4.44 23.11 -6.73
CA GLY A 918 4.74 22.91 -8.15
C GLY A 918 5.31 24.15 -8.82
N GLY A 919 6.01 23.95 -9.95
CA GLY A 919 6.50 25.03 -10.82
C GLY A 919 7.44 26.00 -10.11
N THR A 920 8.25 25.53 -9.16
CA THR A 920 9.13 26.38 -8.36
C THR A 920 10.27 26.98 -9.18
N LEU A 921 10.73 28.14 -8.73
CA LEU A 921 11.91 28.80 -9.25
C LEU A 921 13.12 27.91 -8.99
N SER A 922 13.69 27.32 -10.05
CA SER A 922 14.72 26.27 -9.93
C SER A 922 16.08 26.76 -9.43
N ASP A 923 16.30 28.08 -9.42
CA ASP A 923 17.61 28.69 -9.14
C ASP A 923 17.43 30.14 -8.60
N PRO A 924 17.02 30.31 -7.33
CA PRO A 924 16.78 31.63 -6.72
C PRO A 924 18.09 32.29 -6.25
N THR A 925 18.30 33.54 -6.64
CA THR A 925 19.39 34.39 -6.13
C THR A 925 18.82 35.56 -5.32
N LEU A 926 19.54 35.99 -4.27
CA LEU A 926 19.16 37.14 -3.45
C LEU A 926 20.31 38.13 -3.24
N ALA A 927 19.97 39.42 -3.21
CA ALA A 927 20.89 40.50 -2.88
C ALA A 927 20.26 41.47 -1.88
N VAL A 928 20.92 41.66 -0.75
CA VAL A 928 20.57 42.58 0.34
C VAL A 928 21.31 43.90 0.11
N PHE A 929 20.57 45.00 0.09
CA PHE A 929 21.06 46.35 -0.14
C PHE A 929 20.84 47.23 1.10
N SER A 930 21.77 48.17 1.33
CA SER A 930 21.50 49.37 2.12
C SER A 930 21.70 50.59 1.22
N GLY A 931 20.64 51.38 1.02
CA GLY A 931 20.58 52.35 -0.08
C GLY A 931 20.74 51.64 -1.44
N GLN A 932 21.77 52.01 -2.20
CA GLN A 932 22.14 51.36 -3.46
C GLN A 932 23.28 50.33 -3.33
N THR A 933 23.87 50.19 -2.14
CA THR A 933 25.05 49.33 -1.91
C THR A 933 24.62 47.92 -1.55
N VAL A 934 25.08 46.91 -2.29
CA VAL A 934 24.93 45.49 -1.90
C VAL A 934 25.76 45.25 -0.63
N THR A 935 25.11 44.87 0.46
CA THR A 935 25.75 44.55 1.76
C THR A 935 25.89 43.04 1.99
N ALA A 936 25.09 42.23 1.31
CA ALA A 936 25.29 40.79 1.15
C ALA A 936 24.59 40.31 -0.14
N ALA A 937 25.13 39.29 -0.79
CA ALA A 937 24.43 38.55 -1.85
C ALA A 937 24.70 37.07 -1.68
N ASN A 938 23.76 36.23 -2.09
CA ASN A 938 23.89 34.79 -2.06
C ASN A 938 23.13 34.15 -3.22
N ASP A 939 23.76 33.14 -3.80
CA ASP A 939 23.30 32.37 -4.95
C ASP A 939 23.76 30.93 -4.70
N ASN A 940 22.83 29.97 -4.59
CA ASN A 940 23.03 28.62 -4.04
C ASN A 940 23.40 28.56 -2.54
N TRP A 941 23.09 27.45 -1.84
CA TRP A 941 23.18 27.35 -0.39
C TRP A 941 24.49 26.72 0.11
N GLY A 942 25.24 27.47 0.92
CA GLY A 942 26.53 27.05 1.48
C GLY A 942 26.49 26.35 2.85
N GLY A 943 25.31 26.11 3.44
CA GLY A 943 25.15 25.26 4.64
C GLY A 943 25.95 25.62 5.91
N THR A 944 26.39 26.87 6.08
CA THR A 944 27.35 27.22 7.15
C THR A 944 26.79 27.01 8.55
N SER A 945 27.64 26.69 9.53
CA SER A 945 27.17 26.44 10.92
C SER A 945 26.49 27.66 11.55
N ALA A 946 26.82 28.89 11.11
CA ALA A 946 26.15 30.10 11.55
C ALA A 946 24.73 30.21 10.96
N LEU A 947 24.56 29.94 9.66
CA LEU A 947 23.25 29.86 9.01
C LEU A 947 22.38 28.77 9.65
N ASN A 948 22.91 27.55 9.85
CA ASN A 948 22.17 26.44 10.44
C ASN A 948 21.68 26.76 11.87
N ARG A 949 22.50 27.43 12.69
CA ARG A 949 22.08 27.91 14.02
C ARG A 949 21.04 29.04 13.92
N ALA A 950 21.19 29.98 12.99
CA ALA A 950 20.24 31.07 12.79
C ALA A 950 18.86 30.56 12.34
N PHE A 951 18.83 29.60 11.42
CA PHE A 951 17.61 28.93 10.96
C PHE A 951 16.89 28.25 12.14
N ALA A 952 17.59 27.39 12.88
CA ALA A 952 17.05 26.70 14.04
C ALA A 952 16.55 27.66 15.14
N ALA A 953 17.26 28.77 15.38
CA ALA A 953 16.89 29.77 16.39
C ALA A 953 15.60 30.56 16.07
N VAL A 954 15.18 30.62 14.79
CA VAL A 954 13.94 31.31 14.37
C VAL A 954 12.84 30.35 13.90
N GLY A 955 13.06 29.03 13.98
CA GLY A 955 12.14 28.01 13.49
C GLY A 955 12.07 27.89 11.95
N ALA A 956 13.05 28.44 11.23
CA ALA A 956 13.13 28.32 9.77
C ALA A 956 13.56 26.90 9.36
N PHE A 957 12.83 26.31 8.42
CA PHE A 957 13.12 24.98 7.86
C PHE A 957 14.49 24.94 7.14
N GLY A 958 15.22 23.85 7.25
CA GLY A 958 16.54 23.71 6.61
C GLY A 958 16.49 23.62 5.07
N TYR A 959 17.61 23.95 4.42
CA TYR A 959 17.86 23.63 3.01
C TYR A 959 18.86 22.46 2.93
N SER A 960 18.73 21.59 1.91
CA SER A 960 19.70 20.50 1.68
C SER A 960 21.07 21.07 1.30
N SER A 961 22.16 20.38 1.67
CA SER A 961 23.54 20.89 1.54
C SER A 961 24.04 21.15 0.11
N ASP A 962 23.26 20.73 -0.87
CA ASP A 962 23.46 20.85 -2.31
C ASP A 962 22.46 21.80 -2.98
N SER A 963 21.56 22.44 -2.22
CA SER A 963 20.44 23.19 -2.78
C SER A 963 20.87 24.48 -3.47
N LYS A 964 20.10 24.86 -4.49
CA LYS A 964 20.21 26.17 -5.16
C LYS A 964 19.45 27.30 -4.45
N ASP A 965 18.75 27.00 -3.35
CA ASP A 965 18.15 28.03 -2.49
C ASP A 965 19.19 29.06 -2.02
N ALA A 966 18.79 30.32 -1.82
CA ALA A 966 19.69 31.36 -1.31
C ALA A 966 19.35 31.77 0.13
N ALA A 967 20.38 32.09 0.92
CA ALA A 967 20.22 32.65 2.26
C ALA A 967 21.41 33.51 2.69
N SER A 968 21.17 34.47 3.60
CA SER A 968 22.22 35.29 4.21
C SER A 968 21.87 35.59 5.67
N TYR A 969 22.86 35.52 6.57
CA TYR A 969 22.68 35.81 7.99
C TYR A 969 23.73 36.81 8.47
N ASN A 970 23.25 37.91 9.05
CA ASN A 970 24.08 38.91 9.72
C ASN A 970 23.70 38.98 11.20
N PRO A 971 24.54 38.52 12.14
CA PRO A 971 24.22 38.51 13.57
C PRO A 971 24.18 39.90 14.21
N ALA A 972 24.67 40.94 13.54
CA ALA A 972 24.81 42.30 14.08
C ALA A 972 24.51 43.38 13.02
N MET A 973 23.38 43.27 12.33
CA MET A 973 22.93 44.24 11.35
C MET A 973 22.59 45.59 12.02
N PRO A 974 23.20 46.71 11.64
CA PRO A 974 22.95 48.01 12.26
C PRO A 974 21.50 48.51 12.06
N ALA A 975 21.06 49.42 12.94
CA ALA A 975 19.83 50.17 12.72
C ALA A 975 19.90 50.98 11.41
N GLY A 976 18.82 50.96 10.62
CA GLY A 976 18.80 51.50 9.27
C GLY A 976 17.79 50.80 8.36
N GLY A 977 17.62 51.33 7.14
CA GLY A 977 16.75 50.77 6.11
C GLY A 977 17.52 49.85 5.15
N TYR A 978 16.88 48.73 4.78
CA TYR A 978 17.42 47.71 3.91
C TYR A 978 16.37 47.20 2.92
N THR A 979 16.80 46.77 1.74
CA THR A 979 15.95 46.08 0.75
C THR A 979 16.61 44.82 0.26
N ILE A 980 15.84 43.79 -0.04
CA ILE A 980 16.31 42.50 -0.54
C ILE A 980 15.66 42.26 -1.89
N ARG A 981 16.45 42.16 -2.96
CA ARG A 981 15.95 41.76 -4.28
C ARG A 981 16.07 40.25 -4.43
N VAL A 982 15.04 39.62 -4.98
CA VAL A 982 14.99 38.18 -5.27
C VAL A 982 14.60 37.98 -6.73
N SER A 983 15.35 37.14 -7.43
CA SER A 983 15.23 36.88 -8.87
C SER A 983 15.71 35.47 -9.23
N GLY A 984 15.40 34.99 -10.44
CA GLY A 984 15.95 33.75 -10.98
C GLY A 984 17.32 33.92 -11.63
N VAL A 985 18.25 33.00 -11.39
CA VAL A 985 19.51 32.89 -12.15
C VAL A 985 19.19 32.68 -13.64
N GLY A 986 19.90 33.38 -14.52
CA GLY A 986 19.67 33.32 -15.96
C GLY A 986 18.31 33.85 -16.44
N GLY A 987 17.52 34.48 -15.56
CA GLY A 987 16.14 34.89 -15.86
C GLY A 987 15.11 33.77 -15.64
N ALA A 988 15.45 32.74 -14.86
CA ALA A 988 14.51 31.66 -14.51
C ALA A 988 13.22 32.19 -13.86
N THR A 989 12.11 31.50 -14.15
CA THR A 989 10.76 31.81 -13.68
C THR A 989 10.21 30.70 -12.78
N GLY A 990 9.11 30.97 -12.07
CA GLY A 990 8.47 30.00 -11.17
C GLY A 990 8.26 30.49 -9.74
N THR A 991 7.69 29.62 -8.91
CA THR A 991 7.27 29.89 -7.52
C THR A 991 8.48 30.00 -6.56
N VAL A 992 8.57 31.07 -5.79
CA VAL A 992 9.64 31.33 -4.81
C VAL A 992 9.07 31.91 -3.52
N ILE A 993 9.67 31.58 -2.38
CA ILE A 993 9.41 32.22 -1.09
C ILE A 993 10.60 33.10 -0.70
N ALA A 994 10.38 34.37 -0.37
CA ALA A 994 11.40 35.24 0.20
C ALA A 994 11.07 35.58 1.65
N GLU A 995 12.03 35.46 2.56
CA GLU A 995 11.78 35.59 4.00
C GLU A 995 12.84 36.42 4.72
N LEU A 996 12.42 36.96 5.86
CA LEU A 996 13.16 37.90 6.70
C LEU A 996 12.84 37.59 8.16
N TYR A 997 13.84 37.34 9.02
CA TYR A 997 13.64 36.97 10.43
C TYR A 997 14.53 37.75 11.41
N ASP A 998 13.95 38.10 12.56
CA ASP A 998 14.64 38.60 13.75
C ASP A 998 15.10 37.45 14.66
N SER A 999 16.39 37.16 14.65
CA SER A 999 17.01 36.08 15.44
C SER A 999 17.24 36.40 16.92
N THR A 1000 16.72 37.52 17.44
CA THR A 1000 16.90 37.92 18.85
C THR A 1000 16.13 36.96 19.81
N PRO A 1001 16.78 36.27 20.76
CA PRO A 1001 16.10 35.36 21.69
C PRO A 1001 15.02 36.05 22.51
N ALA A 1002 13.87 35.39 22.71
CA ALA A 1002 12.73 35.97 23.42
C ALA A 1002 13.06 36.37 24.88
N SER A 1003 13.85 35.56 25.57
CA SER A 1003 14.33 35.81 26.95
C SER A 1003 15.33 36.98 27.07
N GLN A 1004 15.85 37.49 25.94
CA GLN A 1004 16.76 38.63 25.88
C GLN A 1004 16.06 39.87 25.32
N PHE A 1005 14.78 39.78 24.95
CA PHE A 1005 14.05 40.88 24.34
C PHE A 1005 13.35 41.76 25.39
N THR A 1006 13.67 43.04 25.37
CA THR A 1006 13.14 44.08 26.27
C THR A 1006 12.62 45.27 25.47
N SER A 1007 11.93 46.21 26.12
CA SER A 1007 11.51 47.48 25.51
C SER A 1007 12.65 48.34 24.95
N LEU A 1008 13.89 48.11 25.41
CA LEU A 1008 15.10 48.81 24.94
C LEU A 1008 15.79 48.11 23.76
N THR A 1009 15.33 46.90 23.38
CA THR A 1009 15.97 46.08 22.35
C THR A 1009 15.51 46.53 20.96
N PRO A 1010 16.43 46.79 20.00
CA PRO A 1010 16.04 47.09 18.61
C PRO A 1010 15.13 46.03 18.01
N ARG A 1011 14.27 46.45 17.09
CA ARG A 1011 13.14 45.68 16.55
C ARG A 1011 12.97 45.97 15.05
N LEU A 1012 12.17 45.16 14.36
CA LEU A 1012 11.79 45.42 12.97
C LEU A 1012 10.63 46.42 13.00
N ILE A 1013 10.88 47.67 12.59
CA ILE A 1013 9.87 48.74 12.61
C ILE A 1013 8.84 48.49 11.50
N ASN A 1014 9.31 48.02 10.35
CA ASN A 1014 8.45 47.53 9.28
C ASN A 1014 9.05 46.31 8.56
N ALA A 1015 8.20 45.64 7.80
CA ALA A 1015 8.60 44.71 6.76
C ALA A 1015 7.66 44.89 5.55
N SER A 1016 8.17 44.82 4.32
CA SER A 1016 7.43 45.19 3.12
C SER A 1016 7.79 44.36 1.89
N VAL A 1017 6.95 44.42 0.85
CA VAL A 1017 7.24 43.89 -0.49
C VAL A 1017 6.69 44.81 -1.59
N LEU A 1018 7.50 45.03 -2.63
CA LEU A 1018 7.11 45.66 -3.89
C LEU A 1018 7.16 44.60 -5.00
N LYS A 1019 6.02 44.32 -5.63
CA LYS A 1019 5.84 43.35 -6.74
C LYS A 1019 4.71 43.83 -7.66
N LYS A 1020 4.72 43.42 -8.93
CA LYS A 1020 3.57 43.48 -9.82
C LYS A 1020 2.62 42.32 -9.55
N ILE A 1021 1.33 42.59 -9.37
CA ILE A 1021 0.29 41.59 -9.17
C ILE A 1021 -0.57 41.53 -10.44
N SER A 1022 -0.70 40.35 -11.04
CA SER A 1022 -1.45 40.12 -12.28
C SER A 1022 -2.97 40.13 -12.05
N ALA A 1023 -3.76 40.23 -13.13
CA ALA A 1023 -5.21 40.24 -13.03
C ALA A 1023 -5.72 38.88 -12.52
N GLY A 1024 -6.35 38.87 -11.34
CA GLY A 1024 -6.78 37.64 -10.65
C GLY A 1024 -5.68 36.93 -9.85
N GLU A 1025 -4.45 37.47 -9.79
CA GLU A 1025 -3.39 36.97 -8.91
C GLU A 1025 -3.63 37.45 -7.46
N ILE A 1026 -3.17 36.66 -6.49
CA ILE A 1026 -3.20 36.97 -5.06
C ILE A 1026 -1.77 36.97 -4.53
N LEU A 1027 -1.25 38.14 -4.13
CA LEU A 1027 0.05 38.22 -3.45
C LEU A 1027 -0.14 37.95 -1.96
N THR A 1028 0.62 36.99 -1.41
CA THR A 1028 0.47 36.52 -0.03
C THR A 1028 1.74 36.80 0.78
N ALA A 1029 1.59 37.47 1.93
CA ALA A 1029 2.66 37.96 2.80
C ALA A 1029 2.40 37.58 4.28
N GLY A 1030 3.08 36.58 4.79
CA GLY A 1030 3.03 36.14 6.19
C GLY A 1030 3.93 36.97 7.11
N PHE A 1031 3.55 37.16 8.39
CA PHE A 1031 4.36 37.82 9.42
C PHE A 1031 3.97 37.37 10.83
N VAL A 1032 4.88 37.48 11.81
CA VAL A 1032 4.67 37.03 13.20
C VAL A 1032 4.86 38.16 14.20
N ILE A 1033 3.92 38.28 15.16
CA ILE A 1033 4.07 39.06 16.39
C ILE A 1033 4.58 38.14 17.50
N ALA A 1034 5.59 38.57 18.26
CA ALA A 1034 6.20 37.80 19.33
C ALA A 1034 6.26 38.59 20.65
N GLY A 1035 6.20 37.89 21.79
CA GLY A 1035 6.24 38.47 23.13
C GLY A 1035 5.07 38.02 24.00
N SER A 1036 4.72 38.81 25.01
CA SER A 1036 3.69 38.52 26.01
C SER A 1036 2.53 39.53 26.03
N ALA A 1037 2.50 40.46 25.09
CA ALA A 1037 1.42 41.44 24.91
C ALA A 1037 1.00 41.51 23.44
N SER A 1038 -0.23 41.97 23.18
CA SER A 1038 -0.63 42.36 21.84
C SER A 1038 0.21 43.53 21.32
N LYS A 1039 0.28 43.68 20.01
CA LYS A 1039 1.00 44.76 19.30
C LYS A 1039 0.08 45.37 18.27
N GLN A 1040 0.01 46.71 18.25
CA GLN A 1040 -0.69 47.42 17.19
C GLN A 1040 0.21 47.49 15.94
N VAL A 1041 -0.38 47.25 14.77
CA VAL A 1041 0.28 47.29 13.46
C VAL A 1041 -0.54 48.07 12.43
N LEU A 1042 0.16 48.76 11.54
CA LEU A 1042 -0.41 49.42 10.37
C LEU A 1042 -0.01 48.63 9.12
N ILE A 1043 -0.99 48.10 8.39
CA ILE A 1043 -0.80 47.24 7.23
C ILE A 1043 -1.34 47.95 5.99
N ARG A 1044 -0.59 47.96 4.89
CA ARG A 1044 -0.90 48.76 3.70
C ARG A 1044 -0.74 47.95 2.41
N ALA A 1045 -1.57 48.24 1.40
CA ALA A 1045 -1.33 47.90 0.00
C ALA A 1045 -1.49 49.19 -0.84
N ILE A 1046 -0.36 49.78 -1.19
CA ILE A 1046 -0.27 51.04 -1.93
C ILE A 1046 -0.13 50.73 -3.42
N GLY A 1047 -1.07 51.25 -4.22
CA GLY A 1047 -1.10 51.14 -5.67
C GLY A 1047 -1.28 52.52 -6.31
N PRO A 1048 -2.47 53.15 -6.23
CA PRO A 1048 -2.72 54.47 -6.80
C PRO A 1048 -1.72 55.55 -6.40
N THR A 1049 -1.28 55.59 -5.13
CA THR A 1049 -0.33 56.60 -4.66
C THR A 1049 1.07 56.44 -5.26
N LEU A 1050 1.47 55.23 -5.64
CA LEU A 1050 2.73 55.02 -6.37
C LEU A 1050 2.68 55.65 -7.77
N GLY A 1051 1.50 55.73 -8.39
CA GLY A 1051 1.31 56.24 -9.76
C GLY A 1051 1.31 57.76 -9.90
N VAL A 1052 1.39 58.50 -8.79
CA VAL A 1052 1.30 59.97 -8.77
C VAL A 1052 2.51 60.60 -8.07
N ASN A 1053 2.64 61.91 -8.19
CA ASN A 1053 3.72 62.69 -7.59
C ASN A 1053 3.74 62.52 -6.05
N PRO A 1054 4.88 62.19 -5.40
CA PRO A 1054 6.25 62.26 -5.92
C PRO A 1054 6.77 60.99 -6.63
N PHE A 1055 6.09 59.85 -6.52
CA PHE A 1055 6.62 58.55 -6.97
C PHE A 1055 6.53 58.36 -8.48
N ASN A 1056 5.41 58.77 -9.10
CA ASN A 1056 5.20 58.80 -10.55
C ASN A 1056 5.49 57.45 -11.28
N ILE A 1057 5.24 56.31 -10.62
CA ILE A 1057 5.56 54.97 -11.13
C ILE A 1057 4.46 54.47 -12.08
N GLY A 1058 4.82 54.17 -13.32
CA GLY A 1058 3.89 53.63 -14.31
C GLY A 1058 3.45 52.19 -14.01
N GLY A 1059 2.23 51.83 -14.44
CA GLY A 1059 1.74 50.44 -14.38
C GLY A 1059 1.40 49.92 -12.98
N VAL A 1060 1.04 50.81 -12.05
CA VAL A 1060 0.60 50.49 -10.69
C VAL A 1060 -0.82 49.93 -10.64
N MET A 1061 -1.13 49.13 -9.62
CA MET A 1061 -2.49 48.62 -9.41
C MET A 1061 -3.45 49.76 -9.07
N SER A 1062 -4.57 49.87 -9.79
CA SER A 1062 -5.51 50.99 -9.68
C SER A 1062 -6.51 50.90 -8.51
N ASP A 1063 -6.74 49.70 -7.98
CA ASP A 1063 -7.71 49.44 -6.91
C ASP A 1063 -7.31 48.19 -6.08
N PRO A 1064 -6.27 48.29 -5.23
CA PRO A 1064 -5.81 47.18 -4.39
C PRO A 1064 -6.74 46.93 -3.20
N LYS A 1065 -7.22 45.69 -3.06
CA LYS A 1065 -7.90 45.16 -1.88
C LYS A 1065 -6.95 44.32 -1.03
N LEU A 1066 -7.03 44.50 0.29
CA LEU A 1066 -6.20 43.86 1.30
C LEU A 1066 -7.07 43.10 2.31
N ASP A 1067 -6.74 41.83 2.52
CA ASP A 1067 -7.35 40.94 3.52
C ASP A 1067 -6.27 40.44 4.49
N LEU A 1068 -6.44 40.74 5.78
CA LEU A 1068 -5.60 40.26 6.87
C LEU A 1068 -6.23 39.02 7.51
N PHE A 1069 -5.44 37.95 7.56
CA PHE A 1069 -5.79 36.64 8.12
C PHE A 1069 -5.06 36.36 9.43
N SER A 1070 -5.74 35.65 10.34
CA SER A 1070 -5.13 34.84 11.39
C SER A 1070 -5.40 33.38 11.04
N GLU A 1071 -4.35 32.56 10.91
CA GLU A 1071 -4.44 31.21 10.33
C GLU A 1071 -5.19 31.22 8.97
N GLN A 1072 -6.35 30.57 8.86
CA GLN A 1072 -7.19 30.53 7.64
C GLN A 1072 -8.38 31.51 7.69
N THR A 1073 -8.51 32.32 8.74
CA THR A 1073 -9.66 33.21 8.96
C THR A 1073 -9.29 34.67 8.67
N VAL A 1074 -10.01 35.33 7.76
CA VAL A 1074 -9.92 36.79 7.58
C VAL A 1074 -10.38 37.48 8.86
N ILE A 1075 -9.47 38.17 9.54
CA ILE A 1075 -9.75 38.95 10.76
C ILE A 1075 -10.01 40.44 10.46
N LYS A 1076 -9.57 40.95 9.30
CA LYS A 1076 -9.87 42.33 8.86
C LYS A 1076 -9.63 42.54 7.36
N SER A 1077 -10.47 43.34 6.69
CA SER A 1077 -10.33 43.66 5.26
C SER A 1077 -10.48 45.16 5.00
N ASN A 1078 -9.86 45.67 3.93
CA ASN A 1078 -10.09 47.01 3.37
C ASN A 1078 -9.63 47.11 1.90
N ASP A 1079 -10.20 48.04 1.14
CA ASP A 1079 -9.99 48.30 -0.29
C ASP A 1079 -9.89 49.82 -0.62
N ASN A 1080 -9.79 50.67 0.40
CA ASN A 1080 -9.71 52.14 0.27
C ASN A 1080 -8.86 52.75 1.40
N TRP A 1081 -8.30 53.95 1.22
CA TRP A 1081 -7.52 54.61 2.29
C TRP A 1081 -8.41 55.02 3.47
N GLY A 1082 -9.57 55.61 3.19
CA GLY A 1082 -10.57 56.04 4.18
C GLY A 1082 -10.16 57.21 5.08
N GLY A 1083 -8.85 57.48 5.24
CA GLY A 1083 -8.33 58.71 5.84
C GLY A 1083 -8.75 59.01 7.29
N THR A 1084 -9.20 57.99 8.04
CA THR A 1084 -9.69 58.21 9.42
C THR A 1084 -8.59 58.75 10.33
N ALA A 1085 -8.94 59.53 11.36
CA ALA A 1085 -7.97 60.14 12.26
C ALA A 1085 -6.99 59.12 12.90
N ALA A 1086 -7.46 57.90 13.20
CA ALA A 1086 -6.61 56.83 13.71
C ALA A 1086 -5.64 56.28 12.65
N LEU A 1087 -6.07 56.13 11.40
CA LEU A 1087 -5.20 55.72 10.28
C LEU A 1087 -4.16 56.80 9.95
N VAL A 1088 -4.58 58.07 9.91
CA VAL A 1088 -3.67 59.22 9.68
C VAL A 1088 -2.64 59.34 10.80
N ALA A 1089 -3.07 59.21 12.06
CA ALA A 1089 -2.16 59.23 13.22
C ALA A 1089 -1.16 58.07 13.18
N ALA A 1090 -1.62 56.83 12.95
CA ALA A 1090 -0.75 55.66 12.87
C ALA A 1090 0.23 55.75 11.69
N ASN A 1091 -0.23 56.15 10.49
CA ASN A 1091 0.61 56.32 9.30
C ASN A 1091 1.70 57.38 9.53
N SER A 1092 1.39 58.45 10.27
CA SER A 1092 2.37 59.47 10.66
C SER A 1092 3.33 58.95 11.74
N ALA A 1093 2.84 58.24 12.75
CA ALA A 1093 3.62 57.73 13.88
C ALA A 1093 4.67 56.68 13.47
N VAL A 1094 4.42 55.92 12.41
CA VAL A 1094 5.37 54.94 11.84
C VAL A 1094 6.29 55.53 10.77
N GLY A 1095 6.18 56.83 10.48
CA GLY A 1095 7.01 57.53 9.49
C GLY A 1095 6.70 57.20 8.03
N ALA A 1096 5.55 56.58 7.74
CA ALA A 1096 5.17 56.21 6.39
C ALA A 1096 4.59 57.41 5.62
N PHE A 1097 4.82 57.46 4.30
CA PHE A 1097 4.23 58.48 3.44
C PHE A 1097 2.69 58.36 3.42
N ALA A 1098 1.95 59.46 3.29
CA ALA A 1098 0.49 59.42 3.23
C ALA A 1098 -0.01 59.03 1.83
N PRO A 1099 -1.13 58.28 1.71
CA PRO A 1099 -1.85 58.14 0.44
C PRO A 1099 -2.28 59.49 -0.14
N SER A 1100 -2.28 59.57 -1.47
CA SER A 1100 -2.30 60.81 -2.26
C SER A 1100 -3.58 61.66 -2.14
N SER A 1101 -4.70 61.06 -1.73
CA SER A 1101 -5.94 61.76 -1.38
C SER A 1101 -6.73 60.95 -0.36
N LEU A 1102 -7.66 61.61 0.37
CA LEU A 1102 -8.61 60.93 1.27
C LEU A 1102 -9.53 59.93 0.55
N THR A 1103 -9.68 60.05 -0.77
CA THR A 1103 -10.49 59.18 -1.64
C THR A 1103 -9.65 58.12 -2.36
N SER A 1104 -8.36 57.96 -2.05
CA SER A 1104 -7.50 57.00 -2.74
C SER A 1104 -7.90 55.55 -2.48
N LYS A 1105 -7.69 54.70 -3.49
CA LYS A 1105 -7.96 53.25 -3.43
C LYS A 1105 -6.80 52.43 -2.83
N ASP A 1106 -5.77 53.07 -2.27
CA ASP A 1106 -4.73 52.38 -1.50
C ASP A 1106 -5.36 51.78 -0.21
N ALA A 1107 -5.44 50.45 -0.10
CA ALA A 1107 -5.99 49.81 1.10
C ALA A 1107 -5.05 49.97 2.30
N VAL A 1108 -5.57 50.44 3.45
CA VAL A 1108 -4.79 50.53 4.69
C VAL A 1108 -5.60 50.09 5.91
N LEU A 1109 -5.00 49.29 6.78
CA LEU A 1109 -5.59 48.75 8.00
C LEU A 1109 -4.75 49.06 9.23
N LEU A 1110 -5.42 49.46 10.31
CA LEU A 1110 -4.87 49.46 11.66
C LEU A 1110 -5.44 48.27 12.43
N ALA A 1111 -4.60 47.40 12.97
CA ALA A 1111 -5.01 46.20 13.71
C ALA A 1111 -4.23 46.09 15.04
N ASN A 1112 -4.85 45.53 16.08
CA ASN A 1112 -4.16 45.14 17.31
C ASN A 1112 -4.14 43.62 17.37
N LEU A 1113 -2.94 43.04 17.33
CA LEU A 1113 -2.72 41.62 17.10
C LEU A 1113 -2.03 40.99 18.32
N ALA A 1114 -2.49 39.82 18.75
CA ALA A 1114 -1.86 39.05 19.81
C ALA A 1114 -0.49 38.50 19.34
N PRO A 1115 0.38 37.99 20.24
CA PRO A 1115 1.50 37.16 19.82
C PRO A 1115 0.99 35.95 19.02
N GLY A 1116 1.47 35.77 17.79
CA GLY A 1116 0.90 34.83 16.82
C GLY A 1116 1.35 35.11 15.38
N GLY A 1117 1.03 34.18 14.48
CA GLY A 1117 1.30 34.29 13.04
C GLY A 1117 0.08 34.80 12.27
N TYR A 1118 0.31 35.71 11.33
CA TYR A 1118 -0.68 36.41 10.54
C TYR A 1118 -0.27 36.42 9.06
N THR A 1119 -1.24 36.63 8.17
CA THR A 1119 -1.00 36.67 6.72
C THR A 1119 -1.80 37.78 6.07
N VAL A 1120 -1.18 38.55 5.19
CA VAL A 1120 -1.84 39.54 4.34
C VAL A 1120 -1.98 38.95 2.94
N GLN A 1121 -3.20 38.97 2.39
CA GLN A 1121 -3.43 38.73 0.97
C GLN A 1121 -3.83 40.04 0.29
N VAL A 1122 -3.31 40.28 -0.91
CA VAL A 1122 -3.62 41.48 -1.70
C VAL A 1122 -4.03 41.07 -3.11
N THR A 1123 -5.13 41.65 -3.56
CA THR A 1123 -5.80 41.38 -4.85
C THR A 1123 -6.25 42.70 -5.50
N GLY A 1124 -6.55 42.69 -6.79
CA GLY A 1124 -7.14 43.85 -7.47
C GLY A 1124 -8.66 43.76 -7.55
N VAL A 1125 -9.37 44.80 -7.10
CA VAL A 1125 -10.83 44.91 -7.24
C VAL A 1125 -11.22 44.88 -8.72
N ALA A 1126 -12.29 44.15 -9.05
CA ALA A 1126 -12.81 43.98 -10.42
C ALA A 1126 -11.76 43.52 -11.47
N GLY A 1127 -10.69 42.84 -11.05
CA GLY A 1127 -9.62 42.38 -11.95
C GLY A 1127 -8.53 43.42 -12.20
N ALA A 1128 -8.44 44.48 -11.39
CA ALA A 1128 -7.31 45.40 -11.39
C ALA A 1128 -5.97 44.65 -11.23
N SER A 1129 -4.91 45.20 -11.82
CA SER A 1129 -3.56 44.60 -11.81
C SER A 1129 -2.50 45.69 -11.97
N GLY A 1130 -1.26 45.38 -11.59
CA GLY A 1130 -0.14 46.31 -11.66
C GLY A 1130 0.80 46.22 -10.46
N LEU A 1131 1.76 47.14 -10.39
CA LEU A 1131 2.72 47.26 -9.29
C LEU A 1131 2.03 47.71 -8.00
N THR A 1132 2.30 47.00 -6.89
CA THR A 1132 1.75 47.29 -5.56
C THR A 1132 2.86 47.16 -4.50
N LEU A 1133 2.91 48.12 -3.57
CA LEU A 1133 3.74 48.07 -2.37
C LEU A 1133 2.89 47.61 -1.19
N ILE A 1134 3.20 46.44 -0.63
CA ILE A 1134 2.59 45.92 0.60
C ILE A 1134 3.53 46.18 1.77
N GLU A 1135 3.02 46.68 2.90
CA GLU A 1135 3.82 46.98 4.09
C GLU A 1135 3.09 46.53 5.37
N VAL A 1136 3.85 46.04 6.35
CA VAL A 1136 3.44 45.87 7.74
C VAL A 1136 4.38 46.72 8.60
N TYR A 1137 3.87 47.78 9.21
CA TYR A 1137 4.57 48.56 10.23
C TYR A 1137 4.11 48.13 11.61
N GLU A 1138 5.02 48.05 12.57
CA GLU A 1138 4.66 48.14 13.98
C GLU A 1138 4.20 49.58 14.28
N VAL A 1139 3.17 49.75 15.11
CA VAL A 1139 2.85 51.05 15.71
C VAL A 1139 3.54 51.12 17.09
N PRO A 1140 4.25 52.21 17.44
CA PRO A 1140 4.93 52.38 18.72
C PRO A 1140 4.03 52.20 19.94
#